data_AF-A0AAN5YF15-F1
#
_entry.id   AF-A0AAN5YF15-F1
#
_cell.length_a   1.000
_cell.length_b   1.000
_cell.length_c   1.000
_cell.angle_alpha   90.00
_cell.angle_beta   90.00
_cell.angle_gamma   90.00
#
_symmetry.space_group_name_H-M   'P 1'
#
loop_
_entity.id
_entity.type
_entity.pdbx_description
1 polymer ?
#
loop_
_entity_poly.entity_id
_entity_poly.type
_entity_poly.pdbx_seq_one_letter_code
_entity_poly.pdbx_strand_id
1 'polypeptide(L)'
;MAATDNDSPGNAYYPNRPPMRRPGLKFIYRLECTIASEEIDIGAPNGTGVFRSIANITGGTFKGPNLEGTVLPLGGADWATVIEGTHSMTLDARYTIKTVDDHYLFVQAHGLYRPGPGTKYAKQVAENPAMRPPPTVTQDDVEFFSHLRIEAAGKYNWLNGLALVAAKRKQLDAQIPSEWRLSDAFRASVPANGHLIEVDIARRSGILSDKELDITENFSVVELLKKLAEREFSSVDVTTAFCKRAAIAQQLTSCLTEHFFVKAVERAQFLDEYLQRENKVIGPLHGLPISIKDSFCLEGIQSTVGYVSLLQNEPVSHKSALVEILLDLGAVLYVKTNIPQTMMTGDSENNIFGRTLNPHNTNLTAGGSSGGEGALVAFRGSILGVGTDIAGSIRIPSLCCGVYGFKPTTDRIPWGGQVAGLAMEGIPGLKPSAGPLAHSIADIELFMSTVLKAEPWKYDVTASASPWQELPLAPEYGSPDRLTIGILPESNHFPLHPPVRRALESAIKALSQRGHRIVRLPNDPSRDLAYASRLAFQYFIYGPHIDHIASSGEPLVTSVAKMSSPMFTGPFPVDMELPPFEKINALHTAREEYADAWRRCWVGNGLDVVLAPGAQNTAVPHDTFGWPPYTVIWNLLDYPACIIPYGEASKELDPVPMIIDDGVQPSYDPDAVDGAPSAIQAAFVGASGATLRHVLAWTLLAGHRAAALVRDESKLKKILSGLGVSNEIVESQLIVTEGSSRDVKAMLRLLCSDPELIFSGVTSLPKFSLNPFRPIGMQDATITGDSAIAAINALRELRSTGRLSNSPLYIPISSTGHGSQRDQPLLLIPLYLWLLPIAQEDTAVLEKVVREAAKEADSPLGGYVMLRPPLLTHGKMKGRESVRVGWIWEDEVFKSQDEEEQGVEIGWTISRLDLAKWMFEELVQGDAHKWRGKCINLTY
;
A
#
# COMPACT_ATOMS: atom_id res chain seq x y z
N MET A 1 -2.64 -7.65 46.89
CA MET A 1 -2.98 -8.65 45.86
C MET A 1 -3.25 -9.95 46.59
N ALA A 2 -4.49 -10.45 46.55
CA ALA A 2 -4.80 -11.76 47.12
C ALA A 2 -4.17 -12.84 46.22
N ALA A 3 -3.39 -13.76 46.82
CA ALA A 3 -2.84 -14.90 46.10
C ALA A 3 -3.98 -15.72 45.51
N THR A 4 -3.92 -15.98 44.20
CA THR A 4 -4.90 -16.83 43.53
C THR A 4 -4.53 -18.31 43.75
N ASP A 5 -5.49 -19.24 43.61
CA ASP A 5 -5.27 -20.68 43.87
C ASP A 5 -4.14 -21.33 43.04
N ASN A 6 -3.61 -20.65 42.02
CA ASN A 6 -2.52 -21.11 41.15
C ASN A 6 -1.11 -20.65 41.60
N ASP A 7 -1.00 -19.80 42.61
CA ASP A 7 0.26 -19.23 43.05
C ASP A 7 1.03 -20.19 43.98
N SER A 8 2.37 -20.16 43.91
CA SER A 8 3.22 -20.90 44.86
C SER A 8 3.02 -20.35 46.28
N PRO A 9 2.93 -21.21 47.32
CA PRO A 9 2.95 -20.79 48.72
C PRO A 9 4.16 -19.91 49.08
N GLY A 10 5.26 -20.01 48.33
CA GLY A 10 6.44 -19.17 48.48
C GLY A 10 6.19 -17.67 48.32
N ASN A 11 5.14 -17.26 47.59
CA ASN A 11 4.90 -15.85 47.23
C ASN A 11 4.67 -14.96 48.45
N ALA A 12 4.20 -15.54 49.56
CA ALA A 12 4.02 -14.84 50.82
C ALA A 12 5.34 -14.30 51.41
N TYR A 13 6.49 -14.86 51.04
CA TYR A 13 7.78 -14.53 51.64
C TYR A 13 8.58 -13.47 50.86
N TYR A 14 8.23 -13.21 49.58
CA TYR A 14 8.97 -12.28 48.71
C TYR A 14 8.04 -11.50 47.76
N PRO A 15 7.22 -10.57 48.28
CA PRO A 15 6.15 -9.90 47.53
C PRO A 15 6.61 -8.96 46.39
N ASN A 16 7.91 -8.64 46.31
CA ASN A 16 8.48 -7.68 45.35
C ASN A 16 9.21 -8.35 44.17
N ARG A 17 9.01 -9.65 43.95
CA ARG A 17 9.58 -10.41 42.83
C ARG A 17 8.46 -10.94 41.92
N PRO A 18 8.75 -11.34 40.66
CA PRO A 18 7.74 -11.92 39.79
C PRO A 18 6.99 -13.07 40.49
N PRO A 19 5.66 -13.16 40.40
CA PRO A 19 4.87 -14.16 41.13
C PRO A 19 5.31 -15.59 40.77
N MET A 20 5.66 -16.36 41.79
CA MET A 20 6.15 -17.75 41.73
C MET A 20 5.04 -18.73 41.39
N ARG A 21 5.35 -19.74 40.58
CA ARG A 21 4.41 -20.80 40.13
C ARG A 21 4.60 -22.08 40.95
N ARG A 22 3.53 -22.86 41.16
CA ARG A 22 3.60 -24.15 41.88
C ARG A 22 4.41 -25.22 41.10
N PRO A 23 5.16 -26.11 41.79
CA PRO A 23 5.63 -27.37 41.22
C PRO A 23 4.44 -28.20 40.73
N GLY A 24 4.45 -28.66 39.47
CA GLY A 24 3.35 -29.46 38.87
C GLY A 24 2.67 -28.86 37.62
N LEU A 25 3.16 -27.76 37.05
CA LEU A 25 2.73 -27.31 35.72
C LEU A 25 3.27 -28.24 34.62
N LYS A 26 2.47 -28.52 33.59
CA LYS A 26 2.90 -29.31 32.43
C LYS A 26 3.95 -28.51 31.63
N PHE A 27 5.23 -28.85 31.80
CA PHE A 27 6.31 -28.26 31.02
C PHE A 27 6.26 -28.75 29.57
N ILE A 28 6.47 -27.84 28.60
CA ILE A 28 6.53 -28.17 27.18
C ILE A 28 7.84 -28.92 26.87
N TYR A 29 8.94 -28.50 27.48
CA TYR A 29 10.24 -29.20 27.43
C TYR A 29 10.65 -29.60 28.86
N ARG A 30 11.20 -30.79 29.03
CA ARG A 30 11.67 -31.38 30.28
C ARG A 30 13.17 -31.64 30.17
N LEU A 31 13.94 -31.10 31.12
CA LEU A 31 15.37 -31.36 31.29
C LEU A 31 15.58 -32.16 32.59
N GLU A 32 16.33 -33.26 32.49
CA GLU A 32 16.74 -34.08 33.62
C GLU A 32 18.24 -34.28 33.55
N CYS A 33 18.96 -33.96 34.63
CA CYS A 33 20.42 -33.99 34.65
C CYS A 33 20.93 -34.89 35.78
N THR A 34 22.02 -35.60 35.48
CA THR A 34 22.80 -36.34 36.47
C THR A 34 24.05 -35.53 36.80
N ILE A 35 24.20 -35.19 38.08
CA ILE A 35 25.31 -34.41 38.59
C ILE A 35 26.33 -35.39 39.20
N ALA A 36 27.62 -35.14 38.96
CA ALA A 36 28.71 -35.89 39.58
C ALA A 36 28.63 -35.78 41.10
N SER A 37 28.93 -36.87 41.81
CA SER A 37 29.07 -36.85 43.27
C SER A 37 30.27 -36.03 43.74
N GLU A 38 31.25 -35.78 42.86
CA GLU A 38 32.43 -34.99 43.14
C GLU A 38 32.18 -33.53 42.76
N GLU A 39 32.17 -32.66 43.77
CA GLU A 39 32.05 -31.20 43.62
C GLU A 39 33.40 -30.53 43.83
N ILE A 40 33.69 -29.51 43.05
CA ILE A 40 34.82 -28.61 43.25
C ILE A 40 34.34 -27.46 44.13
N ASP A 41 34.75 -27.46 45.39
CA ASP A 41 34.49 -26.35 46.31
C ASP A 41 35.42 -25.17 45.99
N ILE A 42 34.83 -24.02 45.69
CA ILE A 42 35.55 -22.77 45.39
C ILE A 42 35.69 -21.92 46.68
N GLY A 43 34.97 -22.27 47.75
CA GLY A 43 34.95 -21.54 49.01
C GLY A 43 34.15 -20.24 48.95
N ALA A 44 34.34 -19.41 49.99
CA ALA A 44 33.68 -18.11 50.14
C ALA A 44 34.61 -16.96 49.70
N PRO A 45 34.35 -16.31 48.56
CA PRO A 45 35.14 -15.15 48.15
C PRO A 45 35.03 -14.05 49.22
N ASN A 46 36.15 -13.59 49.77
CA ASN A 46 36.25 -12.48 50.74
C ASN A 46 35.56 -12.71 52.12
N GLY A 47 35.37 -13.96 52.55
CA GLY A 47 34.83 -14.24 53.89
C GLY A 47 33.35 -13.89 54.07
N THR A 48 32.61 -13.70 52.98
CA THR A 48 31.14 -13.57 53.01
C THR A 48 30.50 -14.92 53.29
N GLY A 49 29.33 -14.97 53.95
CA GLY A 49 28.54 -16.21 54.12
C GLY A 49 27.92 -16.72 52.81
N VAL A 50 28.70 -16.84 51.75
CA VAL A 50 28.28 -17.25 50.40
C VAL A 50 29.30 -18.24 49.87
N PHE A 51 28.92 -19.51 49.80
CA PHE A 51 29.78 -20.60 49.33
C PHE A 51 29.49 -20.90 47.87
N ARG A 52 30.53 -21.18 47.09
CA ARG A 52 30.40 -21.55 45.68
C ARG A 52 30.97 -22.95 45.46
N SER A 53 30.21 -23.80 44.78
CA SER A 53 30.71 -25.08 44.28
C SER A 53 30.40 -25.23 42.79
N ILE A 54 31.27 -25.95 42.10
CA ILE A 54 31.04 -26.40 40.73
C ILE A 54 30.84 -27.91 40.77
N ALA A 55 29.75 -28.38 40.16
CA ALA A 55 29.53 -29.80 39.95
C ALA A 55 29.54 -30.12 38.45
N ASN A 56 30.24 -31.19 38.09
CA ASN A 56 30.26 -31.67 36.72
C ASN A 56 28.96 -32.40 36.40
N ILE A 57 28.52 -32.27 35.15
CA ILE A 57 27.33 -32.97 34.67
C ILE A 57 27.78 -34.22 33.93
N THR A 58 27.30 -35.38 34.37
CA THR A 58 27.75 -36.69 33.88
C THR A 58 26.79 -37.31 32.89
N GLY A 59 25.58 -36.76 32.75
CA GLY A 59 24.58 -37.19 31.78
C GLY A 59 23.22 -36.56 32.03
N GLY A 60 22.22 -37.01 31.29
CA GLY A 60 20.86 -36.50 31.42
C GLY A 60 20.02 -36.68 30.15
N THR A 61 18.76 -36.28 30.21
CA THR A 61 17.83 -36.30 29.07
C THR A 61 17.15 -34.95 28.89
N PHE A 62 16.84 -34.63 27.65
CA PHE A 62 16.03 -33.48 27.27
C PHE A 62 14.90 -33.94 26.35
N LYS A 63 13.65 -33.59 26.67
CA LYS A 63 12.47 -34.03 25.92
C LYS A 63 11.48 -32.89 25.74
N GLY A 64 10.95 -32.71 24.54
CA GLY A 64 9.77 -31.89 24.26
C GLY A 64 9.19 -32.17 22.88
N PRO A 65 8.22 -31.36 22.41
CA PRO A 65 7.59 -31.55 21.11
C PRO A 65 8.63 -31.60 19.98
N ASN A 66 8.70 -32.73 19.29
CA ASN A 66 9.59 -32.98 18.15
C ASN A 66 11.08 -32.75 18.43
N LEU A 67 11.50 -32.82 19.69
CA LEU A 67 12.89 -32.63 20.09
C LEU A 67 13.21 -33.48 21.31
N GLU A 68 14.07 -34.48 21.08
CA GLU A 68 14.63 -35.30 22.14
C GLU A 68 16.15 -35.36 22.00
N GLY A 69 16.83 -35.48 23.14
CA GLY A 69 18.29 -35.56 23.16
C GLY A 69 18.84 -36.03 24.50
N THR A 70 20.13 -36.35 24.49
CA THR A 70 20.90 -36.72 25.68
C THR A 70 21.83 -35.58 26.06
N VAL A 71 21.89 -35.27 27.36
CA VAL A 71 22.88 -34.33 27.88
C VAL A 71 24.23 -35.05 27.85
N LEU A 72 25.22 -34.44 27.20
CA LEU A 72 26.53 -35.07 27.04
C LEU A 72 27.30 -35.10 28.36
N PRO A 73 27.97 -36.23 28.68
CA PRO A 73 28.90 -36.30 29.81
C PRO A 73 29.99 -35.24 29.65
N LEU A 74 30.26 -34.47 30.71
CA LEU A 74 31.23 -33.37 30.73
C LEU A 74 30.95 -32.27 29.69
N GLY A 75 29.75 -32.24 29.10
CA GLY A 75 29.31 -31.24 28.12
C GLY A 75 28.94 -29.88 28.75
N GLY A 76 29.26 -29.66 30.02
CA GLY A 76 28.90 -28.47 30.76
C GLY A 76 29.13 -28.60 32.28
N ALA A 77 28.80 -27.55 33.03
CA ALA A 77 28.99 -27.45 34.48
C ALA A 77 27.83 -26.70 35.14
N ASP A 78 27.47 -27.12 36.35
CA ASP A 78 26.49 -26.44 37.20
C ASP A 78 27.23 -25.63 38.28
N TRP A 79 26.88 -24.36 38.40
CA TRP A 79 27.43 -23.43 39.38
C TRP A 79 26.40 -23.22 40.48
N ALA A 80 26.64 -23.82 41.64
CA ALA A 80 25.79 -23.63 42.80
C ALA A 80 26.41 -22.56 43.71
N THR A 81 25.67 -21.48 43.95
CA THR A 81 26.01 -20.50 45.00
C THR A 81 25.02 -20.62 46.15
N VAL A 82 25.52 -20.95 47.33
CA VAL A 82 24.74 -21.17 48.57
C VAL A 82 24.97 -20.02 49.51
N ILE A 83 23.89 -19.39 50.01
CA ILE A 83 23.98 -18.37 51.06
C ILE A 83 23.86 -19.06 52.42
N GLU A 84 24.86 -18.86 53.28
CA GLU A 84 24.93 -19.33 54.66
C GLU A 84 23.66 -18.95 55.43
N GLY A 85 23.08 -19.92 56.15
CA GLY A 85 21.81 -19.75 56.85
C GLY A 85 20.56 -19.89 55.96
N THR A 86 20.70 -20.20 54.66
CA THR A 86 19.57 -20.49 53.76
C THR A 86 19.78 -21.79 52.99
N HIS A 87 18.69 -22.53 52.72
CA HIS A 87 18.70 -23.73 51.84
C HIS A 87 18.43 -23.39 50.39
N SER A 88 18.87 -22.21 49.99
CA SER A 88 18.62 -21.66 48.66
C SER A 88 19.92 -21.66 47.90
N MET A 89 19.94 -22.27 46.72
CA MET A 89 21.13 -22.29 45.87
C MET A 89 20.78 -21.60 44.57
N THR A 90 21.51 -20.57 44.16
CA THR A 90 21.41 -20.11 42.76
C THR A 90 22.20 -21.07 41.88
N LEU A 91 21.53 -21.60 40.87
CA LEU A 91 22.09 -22.47 39.85
C LEU A 91 22.29 -21.65 38.57
N ASP A 92 23.52 -21.57 38.08
CA ASP A 92 23.83 -21.15 36.70
C ASP A 92 24.44 -22.38 36.03
N ALA A 93 23.65 -23.04 35.20
CA ALA A 93 24.04 -24.31 34.63
C ALA A 93 24.13 -24.21 33.13
N ARG A 94 25.20 -24.80 32.58
CA ARG A 94 25.45 -24.84 31.14
C ARG A 94 25.50 -26.29 30.72
N TYR A 95 24.83 -26.64 29.63
CA TYR A 95 24.70 -28.01 29.16
C TYR A 95 24.89 -28.06 27.65
N THR A 96 25.50 -29.13 27.17
CA THR A 96 25.48 -29.50 25.76
C THR A 96 24.58 -30.72 25.59
N ILE A 97 23.53 -30.58 24.78
CA ILE A 97 22.61 -31.66 24.46
C ILE A 97 22.93 -32.16 23.06
N LYS A 98 23.09 -33.47 22.92
CA LYS A 98 23.12 -34.14 21.62
C LYS A 98 21.71 -34.61 21.26
N THR A 99 21.13 -34.09 20.19
CA THR A 99 19.81 -34.51 19.71
C THR A 99 19.87 -35.89 19.08
N VAL A 100 18.71 -36.56 19.01
CA VAL A 100 18.58 -37.89 18.38
C VAL A 100 18.98 -37.91 16.90
N ASP A 101 19.01 -36.75 16.24
CA ASP A 101 19.40 -36.57 14.85
C ASP A 101 20.76 -35.85 14.69
N ASP A 102 21.64 -36.07 15.68
CA ASP A 102 23.09 -35.81 15.65
C ASP A 102 23.48 -34.32 15.59
N HIS A 103 22.71 -33.44 16.25
CA HIS A 103 23.07 -32.02 16.41
C HIS A 103 23.32 -31.68 17.88
N TYR A 104 23.99 -30.54 18.10
CA TYR A 104 24.39 -30.09 19.42
C TYR A 104 23.65 -28.80 19.78
N LEU A 105 22.97 -28.80 20.92
CA LEU A 105 22.32 -27.63 21.49
C LEU A 105 23.11 -27.20 22.72
N PHE A 106 23.42 -25.91 22.83
CA PHE A 106 23.89 -25.35 24.08
C PHE A 106 22.68 -24.84 24.87
N VAL A 107 22.59 -25.18 26.15
CA VAL A 107 21.51 -24.73 27.02
C VAL A 107 22.14 -24.06 28.22
N GLN A 108 21.73 -22.83 28.50
CA GLN A 108 22.07 -22.11 29.71
C GLN A 108 20.82 -21.95 30.57
N ALA A 109 20.81 -22.54 31.75
CA ALA A 109 19.72 -22.44 32.72
C ALA A 109 20.16 -21.61 33.92
N HIS A 110 19.38 -20.59 34.26
CA HIS A 110 19.55 -19.80 35.48
C HIS A 110 18.34 -20.01 36.40
N GLY A 111 18.58 -20.55 37.58
CA GLY A 111 17.54 -20.88 38.55
C GLY A 111 17.97 -20.62 39.99
N LEU A 112 17.02 -20.78 40.91
CA LEU A 112 17.38 -21.02 42.29
C LEU A 112 16.59 -22.20 42.84
N TYR A 113 17.39 -23.12 43.34
CA TYR A 113 16.97 -24.34 43.96
C TYR A 113 16.53 -24.06 45.38
N ARG A 114 15.30 -24.45 45.66
CA ARG A 114 14.75 -24.61 47.00
C ARG A 114 13.93 -25.88 47.05
N PRO A 115 14.02 -26.67 48.13
CA PRO A 115 13.14 -27.82 48.34
C PRO A 115 11.68 -27.35 48.35
N GLY A 116 10.85 -27.87 47.45
CA GLY A 116 9.42 -27.54 47.42
C GLY A 116 8.72 -27.92 48.74
N PRO A 117 7.82 -27.09 49.30
CA PRO A 117 7.12 -27.40 50.56
C PRO A 117 6.40 -28.76 50.50
N GLY A 118 6.67 -29.64 51.47
CA GLY A 118 6.04 -30.96 51.57
C GLY A 118 6.73 -32.11 50.83
N THR A 119 7.76 -31.83 50.03
CA THR A 119 8.60 -32.88 49.40
C THR A 119 9.37 -33.68 50.45
N LYS A 120 9.73 -34.95 50.13
CA LYS A 120 10.54 -35.80 51.02
C LYS A 120 11.87 -35.11 51.37
N TYR A 121 12.46 -34.46 50.39
CA TYR A 121 13.70 -33.71 50.56
C TYR A 121 13.50 -32.44 51.42
N ALA A 122 12.42 -31.68 51.24
CA ALA A 122 12.10 -30.54 52.11
C ALA A 122 11.91 -30.95 53.58
N LYS A 123 11.32 -32.12 53.84
CA LYS A 123 11.20 -32.65 55.21
C LYS A 123 12.56 -33.02 55.80
N GLN A 124 13.44 -33.65 55.02
CA GLN A 124 14.80 -33.99 55.45
C GLN A 124 15.69 -32.75 55.68
N VAL A 125 15.53 -31.71 54.86
CA VAL A 125 16.21 -30.42 55.01
C VAL A 125 15.71 -29.66 56.25
N ALA A 126 14.42 -29.74 56.58
CA ALA A 126 13.88 -29.15 57.80
C ALA A 126 14.46 -29.81 59.07
N GLU A 127 14.77 -31.11 59.02
CA GLU A 127 15.37 -31.87 60.11
C GLU A 127 16.90 -31.72 60.18
N ASN A 128 17.58 -31.55 59.04
CA ASN A 128 19.02 -31.31 58.97
C ASN A 128 19.33 -30.14 58.02
N PRO A 129 19.51 -28.93 58.58
CA PRO A 129 19.81 -27.74 57.78
C PRO A 129 21.14 -27.75 57.01
N ALA A 130 22.00 -28.74 57.22
CA ALA A 130 23.26 -28.90 56.49
C ALA A 130 23.13 -29.84 55.27
N MET A 131 21.93 -30.39 55.01
CA MET A 131 21.71 -31.39 53.97
C MET A 131 21.75 -30.78 52.56
N ARG A 132 22.63 -31.30 51.70
CA ARG A 132 22.81 -30.88 50.30
C ARG A 132 21.81 -31.56 49.34
N PRO A 133 21.58 -31.02 48.12
CA PRO A 133 20.68 -31.63 47.14
C PRO A 133 21.10 -33.05 46.75
N PRO A 134 20.16 -33.91 46.31
CA PRO A 134 20.50 -35.22 45.79
C PRO A 134 21.30 -35.13 44.46
N PRO A 135 22.08 -36.17 44.09
CA PRO A 135 22.88 -36.20 42.85
C PRO A 135 22.07 -36.13 41.55
N THR A 136 20.75 -36.23 41.65
CA THR A 136 19.81 -36.10 40.54
C THR A 136 18.69 -35.19 41.00
N VAL A 137 18.48 -34.11 40.26
CA VAL A 137 17.43 -33.13 40.50
C VAL A 137 16.57 -33.04 39.24
N THR A 138 15.25 -33.15 39.41
CA THR A 138 14.30 -32.96 38.31
C THR A 138 13.68 -31.57 38.40
N GLN A 139 13.10 -31.07 37.31
CA GLN A 139 12.37 -29.79 37.33
C GLN A 139 11.19 -29.77 38.31
N ASP A 140 10.72 -30.95 38.75
CA ASP A 140 9.68 -31.10 39.76
C ASP A 140 10.23 -30.92 41.21
N ASP A 141 11.55 -31.02 41.40
CA ASP A 141 12.23 -30.87 42.70
C ASP A 141 12.70 -29.43 42.98
N VAL A 142 12.60 -28.53 41.99
CA VAL A 142 13.13 -27.15 42.04
C VAL A 142 11.98 -26.14 42.08
N GLU A 143 11.98 -25.26 43.09
CA GLU A 143 10.97 -24.21 43.20
C GLU A 143 11.04 -23.17 42.06
N PHE A 144 12.21 -22.95 41.42
CA PHE A 144 12.30 -22.24 40.13
C PHE A 144 13.56 -22.49 39.28
N PHE A 145 13.36 -22.55 37.95
CA PHE A 145 14.30 -22.06 36.95
C PHE A 145 13.74 -20.75 36.39
N SER A 146 14.46 -19.66 36.56
CA SER A 146 13.97 -18.33 36.16
C SER A 146 14.20 -18.05 34.68
N HIS A 147 15.21 -18.65 34.05
CA HIS A 147 15.52 -18.43 32.64
C HIS A 147 16.18 -19.69 32.05
N LEU A 148 15.52 -20.37 31.10
CA LEU A 148 16.17 -21.36 30.25
C LEU A 148 16.47 -20.67 28.91
N ARG A 149 17.73 -20.32 28.68
CA ARG A 149 18.20 -19.88 27.38
C ARG A 149 18.69 -21.11 26.64
N ILE A 150 17.92 -21.57 25.67
CA ILE A 150 18.44 -22.48 24.66
C ILE A 150 19.25 -21.59 23.71
N GLU A 151 20.46 -22.00 23.39
CA GLU A 151 21.30 -21.45 22.34
C GLU A 151 21.58 -22.59 21.37
N ALA A 152 20.70 -22.70 20.40
CA ALA A 152 20.81 -23.70 19.37
C ALA A 152 21.52 -23.11 18.14
N ALA A 153 22.49 -23.82 17.58
CA ALA A 153 23.12 -23.47 16.31
C ALA A 153 22.53 -24.32 15.18
N GLY A 154 22.73 -23.90 13.93
CA GLY A 154 22.25 -24.62 12.75
C GLY A 154 20.73 -24.77 12.75
N LYS A 155 20.24 -25.98 12.43
CA LYS A 155 18.81 -26.26 12.20
C LYS A 155 17.87 -26.01 13.40
N TYR A 156 18.42 -25.81 14.60
CA TYR A 156 17.63 -25.64 15.83
C TYR A 156 17.60 -24.21 16.37
N ASN A 157 18.26 -23.24 15.71
CA ASN A 157 18.31 -21.83 16.13
C ASN A 157 16.91 -21.23 16.44
N TRP A 158 15.89 -21.72 15.76
CA TRP A 158 14.49 -21.31 15.95
C TRP A 158 13.89 -21.62 17.32
N LEU A 159 14.48 -22.56 18.08
CA LEU A 159 14.06 -22.85 19.45
C LEU A 159 14.20 -21.62 20.36
N ASN A 160 15.15 -20.73 20.06
CA ASN A 160 15.32 -19.45 20.76
C ASN A 160 14.10 -18.54 20.55
N GLY A 161 13.49 -18.64 19.36
CA GLY A 161 12.28 -17.91 18.98
C GLY A 161 11.00 -18.42 19.65
N LEU A 162 10.89 -19.72 19.96
CA LEU A 162 9.67 -20.29 20.57
C LEU A 162 9.32 -19.68 21.93
N ALA A 163 10.33 -19.41 22.76
CA ALA A 163 10.11 -18.78 24.06
C ALA A 163 9.60 -17.33 23.90
N LEU A 164 10.16 -16.59 22.93
CA LEU A 164 9.72 -15.23 22.59
C LEU A 164 8.30 -15.23 22.03
N VAL A 165 7.97 -16.16 21.14
CA VAL A 165 6.61 -16.35 20.61
C VAL A 165 5.62 -16.63 21.73
N ALA A 166 5.94 -17.58 22.63
CA ALA A 166 5.06 -17.92 23.74
C ALA A 166 4.88 -16.74 24.73
N ALA A 167 5.95 -15.99 25.01
CA ALA A 167 5.89 -14.79 25.83
C ALA A 167 5.02 -13.72 25.18
N LYS A 168 5.19 -13.49 23.87
CA LYS A 168 4.40 -12.53 23.10
C LYS A 168 2.92 -12.89 23.10
N ARG A 169 2.56 -14.13 22.79
CA ARG A 169 1.17 -14.61 22.83
C ARG A 169 0.55 -14.43 24.22
N LYS A 170 1.27 -14.82 25.27
CA LYS A 170 0.80 -14.65 26.65
C LYS A 170 0.60 -13.18 27.03
N GLN A 171 1.49 -12.30 26.60
CA GLN A 171 1.36 -10.85 26.80
C GLN A 171 0.08 -10.34 26.13
N LEU A 172 -0.17 -10.73 24.88
CA LEU A 172 -1.36 -10.36 24.13
C LEU A 172 -2.64 -10.92 24.79
N ASP A 173 -2.68 -12.20 25.15
CA ASP A 173 -3.83 -12.79 25.86
C ASP A 173 -4.15 -12.04 27.16
N ALA A 174 -3.11 -11.59 27.88
CA ALA A 174 -3.26 -10.81 29.11
C ALA A 174 -3.82 -9.40 28.86
N GLN A 175 -3.63 -8.81 27.68
CA GLN A 175 -4.15 -7.49 27.31
C GLN A 175 -5.65 -7.48 26.99
N ILE A 176 -6.28 -8.65 26.74
CA ILE A 176 -7.74 -8.73 26.64
C ILE A 176 -8.32 -8.69 28.07
N PRO A 177 -9.16 -7.68 28.42
CA PRO A 177 -9.83 -7.62 29.71
C PRO A 177 -10.62 -8.88 30.01
N SER A 178 -10.64 -9.32 31.27
CA SER A 178 -11.27 -10.58 31.69
C SER A 178 -12.75 -10.67 31.31
N GLU A 179 -13.46 -9.55 31.36
CA GLU A 179 -14.87 -9.37 31.02
C GLU A 179 -15.15 -9.45 29.52
N TRP A 180 -14.12 -9.35 28.67
CA TRP A 180 -14.24 -9.50 27.20
C TRP A 180 -13.71 -10.86 26.72
N ARG A 181 -13.31 -11.75 27.63
CA ARG A 181 -12.87 -13.11 27.29
C ARG A 181 -14.07 -14.03 27.13
N LEU A 182 -14.11 -14.73 26.00
CA LEU A 182 -15.08 -15.79 25.75
C LEU A 182 -14.78 -16.97 26.68
N SER A 183 -15.81 -17.50 27.34
CA SER A 183 -15.67 -18.69 28.18
C SER A 183 -15.34 -19.93 27.35
N ASP A 184 -14.65 -20.91 27.94
CA ASP A 184 -14.34 -22.17 27.27
C ASP A 184 -15.61 -22.92 26.82
N ALA A 185 -16.66 -22.85 27.64
CA ALA A 185 -17.97 -23.40 27.29
C ALA A 185 -18.58 -22.72 26.06
N PHE A 186 -18.46 -21.39 25.94
CA PHE A 186 -18.94 -20.68 24.76
C PHE A 186 -18.11 -21.01 23.52
N ARG A 187 -16.78 -21.04 23.63
CA ARG A 187 -15.88 -21.42 22.52
C ARG A 187 -16.18 -22.83 22.01
N ALA A 188 -16.44 -23.77 22.92
CA ALA A 188 -16.85 -25.14 22.56
C ALA A 188 -18.23 -25.22 21.89
N SER A 189 -19.08 -24.20 22.02
CA SER A 189 -20.39 -24.10 21.36
C SER A 189 -20.35 -23.49 19.95
N VAL A 190 -19.21 -22.95 19.54
CA VAL A 190 -19.01 -22.42 18.18
C VAL A 190 -18.98 -23.59 17.20
N PRO A 191 -19.71 -23.53 16.07
CA PRO A 191 -19.67 -24.58 15.06
C PRO A 191 -18.24 -24.88 14.60
N ALA A 192 -17.93 -26.15 14.33
CA ALA A 192 -16.57 -26.57 13.96
C ALA A 192 -16.06 -25.94 12.65
N ASN A 193 -16.96 -25.63 11.71
CA ASN A 193 -16.69 -24.89 10.48
C ASN A 193 -16.78 -23.37 10.64
N GLY A 194 -17.15 -22.87 11.83
CA GLY A 194 -17.01 -21.48 12.22
C GLY A 194 -17.67 -20.45 11.29
N HIS A 195 -18.92 -20.66 10.89
CA HIS A 195 -19.72 -19.62 10.23
C HIS A 195 -20.10 -18.51 11.22
N LEU A 196 -19.11 -17.75 11.70
CA LEU A 196 -19.21 -16.88 12.88
C LEU A 196 -20.21 -15.73 12.68
N ILE A 197 -20.25 -15.16 11.47
CA ILE A 197 -21.14 -14.06 11.11
C ILE A 197 -22.59 -14.56 10.98
N GLU A 198 -22.79 -15.67 10.27
CA GLU A 198 -24.13 -16.26 10.04
C GLU A 198 -24.83 -16.59 11.35
N VAL A 199 -24.09 -17.13 12.33
CA VAL A 199 -24.66 -17.51 13.63
C VAL A 199 -24.71 -16.37 14.64
N ASP A 200 -24.44 -15.13 14.24
CA ASP A 200 -24.39 -13.91 15.07
C ASP A 200 -23.59 -14.11 16.37
N ILE A 201 -22.33 -14.54 16.23
CA ILE A 201 -21.51 -14.86 17.39
C ILE A 201 -21.22 -13.63 18.28
N ALA A 202 -21.20 -12.43 17.68
CA ALA A 202 -20.99 -11.17 18.41
C ALA A 202 -22.11 -10.96 19.45
N ARG A 203 -23.38 -11.08 19.04
CA ARG A 203 -24.53 -10.98 19.96
C ARG A 203 -24.59 -12.16 20.93
N ARG A 204 -24.41 -13.39 20.44
CA ARG A 204 -24.47 -14.61 21.28
C ARG A 204 -23.39 -14.66 22.36
N SER A 205 -22.27 -13.96 22.17
CA SER A 205 -21.18 -13.90 23.16
C SER A 205 -21.62 -13.32 24.51
N GLY A 206 -22.64 -12.45 24.52
CA GLY A 206 -23.08 -11.71 25.69
C GLY A 206 -22.12 -10.63 26.19
N ILE A 207 -21.04 -10.33 25.44
CA ILE A 207 -20.02 -9.33 25.84
C ILE A 207 -20.44 -7.90 25.46
N LEU A 208 -21.12 -7.74 24.33
CA LEU A 208 -21.63 -6.44 23.88
C LEU A 208 -23.03 -6.19 24.43
N SER A 209 -23.26 -4.97 24.91
CA SER A 209 -24.59 -4.44 25.19
C SER A 209 -25.34 -4.10 23.90
N ASP A 210 -26.66 -3.89 23.99
CA ASP A 210 -27.48 -3.51 22.84
C ASP A 210 -27.01 -2.21 22.16
N LYS A 211 -26.55 -1.22 22.96
CA LYS A 211 -25.97 0.02 22.44
C LYS A 211 -24.67 -0.24 21.66
N GLU A 212 -23.80 -1.13 22.16
CA GLU A 212 -22.53 -1.44 21.50
C GLU A 212 -22.72 -2.27 20.23
N LEU A 213 -23.73 -3.15 20.21
CA LEU A 213 -24.17 -3.85 18.99
C LEU A 213 -24.69 -2.84 17.96
N ASP A 214 -25.57 -1.92 18.36
CA ASP A 214 -26.11 -0.87 17.49
C ASP A 214 -24.98 -0.01 16.87
N ILE A 215 -24.04 0.46 17.69
CA ILE A 215 -22.87 1.24 17.24
C ILE A 215 -22.06 0.51 16.15
N THR A 216 -21.88 -0.80 16.28
CA THR A 216 -21.02 -1.58 15.37
C THR A 216 -21.77 -2.15 14.14
N GLU A 217 -23.10 -2.13 14.13
CA GLU A 217 -23.93 -2.76 13.08
C GLU A 217 -24.62 -1.77 12.16
N ASN A 218 -25.15 -0.67 12.71
CA ASN A 218 -26.19 0.11 12.04
C ASN A 218 -25.72 1.47 11.49
N PHE A 219 -24.42 1.77 11.56
CA PHE A 219 -23.87 3.05 11.08
C PHE A 219 -22.74 2.83 10.07
N SER A 220 -22.74 3.66 9.03
CA SER A 220 -21.56 3.91 8.18
C SER A 220 -20.54 4.79 8.90
N VAL A 221 -19.32 4.92 8.34
CA VAL A 221 -18.31 5.81 8.91
C VAL A 221 -18.80 7.25 8.94
N VAL A 222 -19.45 7.69 7.85
CA VAL A 222 -19.99 9.05 7.71
C VAL A 222 -21.04 9.36 8.78
N GLU A 223 -21.96 8.43 9.03
CA GLU A 223 -23.00 8.59 10.04
C GLU A 223 -22.44 8.60 11.46
N LEU A 224 -21.47 7.71 11.74
CA LEU A 224 -20.85 7.62 13.05
C LEU A 224 -20.04 8.89 13.40
N LEU A 225 -19.29 9.43 12.44
CA LEU A 225 -18.59 10.71 12.59
C LEU A 225 -19.53 11.87 12.87
N LYS A 226 -20.71 11.90 12.22
CA LYS A 226 -21.73 12.90 12.50
C LYS A 226 -22.23 12.80 13.94
N LYS A 227 -22.57 11.58 14.40
CA LYS A 227 -23.03 11.35 15.78
C LYS A 227 -21.98 11.69 16.84
N LEU A 228 -20.70 11.43 16.56
CA LEU A 228 -19.58 11.84 17.40
C LEU A 228 -19.47 13.37 17.48
N ALA A 229 -19.52 14.07 16.34
CA ALA A 229 -19.47 15.53 16.31
C ALA A 229 -20.67 16.19 17.02
N GLU A 230 -21.86 15.59 16.93
CA GLU A 230 -23.10 16.03 17.58
C GLU A 230 -23.21 15.61 19.05
N ARG A 231 -22.23 14.87 19.59
CA ARG A 231 -22.20 14.30 20.95
C ARG A 231 -23.38 13.37 21.27
N GLU A 232 -23.97 12.74 20.26
CA GLU A 232 -24.98 11.70 20.46
C GLU A 232 -24.32 10.41 20.98
N PHE A 233 -23.13 10.12 20.47
CA PHE A 233 -22.22 9.13 21.02
C PHE A 233 -20.90 9.79 21.42
N SER A 234 -20.30 9.30 22.50
CA SER A 234 -18.95 9.69 22.90
C SER A 234 -17.92 8.85 22.14
N SER A 235 -16.72 9.39 21.95
CA SER A 235 -15.57 8.65 21.39
C SER A 235 -15.27 7.42 22.24
N VAL A 236 -15.43 7.51 23.56
CA VAL A 236 -15.25 6.38 24.49
C VAL A 236 -16.26 5.26 24.24
N ASP A 237 -17.55 5.59 24.08
CA ASP A 237 -18.60 4.61 23.78
C ASP A 237 -18.27 3.86 22.48
N VAL A 238 -17.96 4.63 21.43
CA VAL A 238 -17.65 4.08 20.11
C VAL A 238 -16.39 3.22 20.15
N THR A 239 -15.31 3.74 20.71
CA THR A 239 -14.04 3.01 20.81
C THR A 239 -14.20 1.72 21.62
N THR A 240 -14.94 1.76 22.73
CA THR A 240 -15.14 0.58 23.58
C THR A 240 -15.97 -0.49 22.86
N ALA A 241 -17.01 -0.11 22.11
CA ALA A 241 -17.80 -1.03 21.31
C ALA A 241 -16.92 -1.78 20.28
N PHE A 242 -16.08 -1.06 19.53
CA PHE A 242 -15.16 -1.67 18.56
C PHE A 242 -14.04 -2.49 19.23
N CYS A 243 -13.49 -2.04 20.36
CA CYS A 243 -12.50 -2.82 21.13
C CYS A 243 -13.07 -4.16 21.60
N LYS A 244 -14.30 -4.19 22.13
CA LYS A 244 -14.98 -5.42 22.55
C LYS A 244 -15.21 -6.36 21.38
N ARG A 245 -15.73 -5.85 20.26
CA ARG A 245 -15.99 -6.67 19.06
C ARG A 245 -14.69 -7.21 18.45
N ALA A 246 -13.63 -6.41 18.43
CA ALA A 246 -12.29 -6.85 18.02
C ALA A 246 -11.71 -7.91 18.97
N ALA A 247 -11.93 -7.81 20.29
CA ALA A 247 -11.49 -8.84 21.24
C ALA A 247 -12.20 -10.18 21.02
N ILE A 248 -13.48 -10.18 20.66
CA ILE A 248 -14.22 -11.39 20.26
C ILE A 248 -13.66 -11.95 18.96
N ALA A 249 -13.48 -11.09 17.95
CA ALA A 249 -12.91 -11.47 16.67
C ALA A 249 -11.55 -12.13 16.86
N GLN A 250 -10.67 -11.53 17.66
CA GLN A 250 -9.32 -12.04 17.91
C GLN A 250 -9.34 -13.45 18.50
N GLN A 251 -10.20 -13.70 19.49
CA GLN A 251 -10.30 -15.00 20.16
C GLN A 251 -10.84 -16.11 19.24
N LEU A 252 -11.53 -15.77 18.15
CA LEU A 252 -12.15 -16.71 17.23
C LEU A 252 -11.46 -16.81 15.87
N THR A 253 -10.68 -15.79 15.48
CA THR A 253 -10.10 -15.70 14.13
C THR A 253 -8.60 -15.41 14.11
N SER A 254 -7.97 -15.06 15.23
CA SER A 254 -6.55 -14.66 15.28
C SER A 254 -6.18 -13.54 14.28
N CYS A 255 -7.07 -12.56 14.13
CA CYS A 255 -6.92 -11.45 13.17
C CYS A 255 -5.99 -10.30 13.62
N LEU A 256 -5.49 -10.31 14.87
CA LEU A 256 -4.68 -9.23 15.46
C LEU A 256 -3.25 -9.70 15.79
N THR A 257 -2.28 -8.80 15.58
CA THR A 257 -0.90 -8.92 16.10
C THR A 257 -0.73 -8.16 17.42
N GLU A 258 -1.42 -7.02 17.57
CA GLU A 258 -1.40 -6.17 18.76
C GLU A 258 -2.80 -5.63 19.04
N HIS A 259 -3.14 -5.49 20.34
CA HIS A 259 -4.36 -4.82 20.77
C HIS A 259 -4.13 -3.99 22.03
N PHE A 260 -4.17 -2.67 21.87
CA PHE A 260 -3.81 -1.70 22.89
C PHE A 260 -5.05 -0.90 23.32
N PHE A 261 -6.11 -1.64 23.69
CA PHE A 261 -7.43 -1.10 24.01
C PHE A 261 -7.41 -0.01 25.08
N VAL A 262 -6.56 -0.14 26.11
CA VAL A 262 -6.43 0.89 27.16
C VAL A 262 -5.97 2.22 26.58
N LYS A 263 -4.87 2.23 25.79
CA LYS A 263 -4.37 3.44 25.12
C LYS A 263 -5.41 4.03 24.16
N ALA A 264 -6.19 3.18 23.50
CA ALA A 264 -7.26 3.63 22.62
C ALA A 264 -8.37 4.36 23.38
N VAL A 265 -8.81 3.81 24.52
CA VAL A 265 -9.82 4.45 25.38
C VAL A 265 -9.29 5.74 25.99
N GLU A 266 -8.03 5.81 26.40
CA GLU A 266 -7.39 7.05 26.87
C GLU A 266 -7.40 8.14 25.78
N ARG A 267 -7.06 7.78 24.53
CA ARG A 267 -7.15 8.71 23.39
C ARG A 267 -8.58 9.16 23.14
N ALA A 268 -9.55 8.25 23.23
CA ALA A 268 -10.96 8.57 23.09
C ALA A 268 -11.46 9.54 24.18
N GLN A 269 -11.07 9.32 25.44
CA GLN A 269 -11.37 10.23 26.56
C GLN A 269 -10.81 11.63 26.30
N PHE A 270 -9.56 11.72 25.86
CA PHE A 270 -8.96 13.01 25.49
C PHE A 270 -9.75 13.72 24.38
N LEU A 271 -10.25 12.99 23.39
CA LEU A 271 -11.02 13.56 22.28
C LEU A 271 -12.37 14.10 22.77
N ASP A 272 -13.06 13.36 23.64
CA ASP A 272 -14.32 13.80 24.24
C ASP A 272 -14.13 15.03 25.14
N GLU A 273 -13.08 15.06 25.97
CA GLU A 273 -12.72 16.21 26.81
C GLU A 273 -12.36 17.44 25.95
N TYR A 274 -11.62 17.24 24.86
CA TYR A 274 -11.31 18.30 23.91
C TYR A 274 -12.58 18.86 23.27
N LEU A 275 -13.46 17.98 22.77
CA LEU A 275 -14.72 18.39 22.16
C LEU A 275 -15.59 19.14 23.17
N GLN A 276 -15.63 18.71 24.43
CA GLN A 276 -16.36 19.38 25.50
C GLN A 276 -15.79 20.78 25.80
N ARG A 277 -14.46 20.90 25.92
CA ARG A 277 -13.77 22.15 26.28
C ARG A 277 -13.76 23.17 25.16
N GLU A 278 -13.44 22.75 23.93
CA GLU A 278 -13.24 23.65 22.78
C GLU A 278 -14.49 23.79 21.91
N ASN A 279 -15.51 22.96 22.13
CA ASN A 279 -16.72 22.88 21.30
C ASN A 279 -16.41 22.69 19.80
N LYS A 280 -15.32 21.98 19.49
CA LYS A 280 -14.82 21.72 18.14
C LYS A 280 -14.20 20.33 18.08
N VAL A 281 -14.32 19.66 16.92
CA VAL A 281 -13.61 18.43 16.63
C VAL A 281 -12.14 18.71 16.25
N ILE A 282 -11.23 17.78 16.57
CA ILE A 282 -9.79 17.89 16.21
C ILE A 282 -9.59 17.78 14.68
N GLY A 283 -10.44 17.02 14.01
CA GLY A 283 -10.37 16.83 12.57
C GLY A 283 -11.55 15.99 12.06
N PRO A 284 -11.56 15.67 10.76
CA PRO A 284 -12.66 14.94 10.12
C PRO A 284 -12.80 13.48 10.59
N LEU A 285 -11.81 12.91 11.29
CA LEU A 285 -11.85 11.55 11.82
C LEU A 285 -11.99 11.52 13.35
N HIS A 286 -12.40 12.62 13.97
CA HIS A 286 -12.48 12.76 15.42
C HIS A 286 -13.25 11.62 16.09
N GLY A 287 -12.57 10.86 16.94
CA GLY A 287 -13.15 9.79 17.75
C GLY A 287 -13.37 8.47 17.01
N LEU A 288 -13.05 8.38 15.71
CA LEU A 288 -13.30 7.19 14.90
C LEU A 288 -12.24 6.10 15.12
N PRO A 289 -12.62 4.87 15.51
CA PRO A 289 -11.69 3.75 15.60
C PRO A 289 -11.26 3.26 14.22
N ILE A 290 -9.95 3.13 14.00
CA ILE A 290 -9.37 2.64 12.74
C ILE A 290 -8.33 1.56 13.04
N SER A 291 -8.43 0.42 12.36
CA SER A 291 -7.43 -0.66 12.39
C SER A 291 -6.32 -0.42 11.37
N ILE A 292 -5.10 -0.84 11.70
CA ILE A 292 -3.94 -0.74 10.81
C ILE A 292 -3.21 -2.08 10.69
N LYS A 293 -2.74 -2.41 9.49
CA LYS A 293 -1.90 -3.58 9.26
C LYS A 293 -0.60 -3.53 10.08
N ASP A 294 -0.08 -4.69 10.51
CA ASP A 294 1.14 -4.76 11.32
C ASP A 294 2.41 -4.13 10.70
N SER A 295 2.44 -3.84 9.40
CA SER A 295 3.58 -3.15 8.77
C SER A 295 3.68 -1.66 9.13
N PHE A 296 2.60 -1.04 9.56
CA PHE A 296 2.58 0.37 9.96
C PHE A 296 3.19 0.53 11.36
N CYS A 297 4.16 1.42 11.49
CA CYS A 297 4.82 1.77 12.74
C CYS A 297 3.95 2.72 13.56
N LEU A 298 3.75 2.38 14.84
CA LEU A 298 3.11 3.22 15.83
C LEU A 298 4.00 3.25 17.07
N GLU A 299 4.30 4.46 17.54
CA GLU A 299 5.23 4.68 18.64
C GLU A 299 4.86 3.86 19.90
N GLY A 300 5.83 3.10 20.40
CA GLY A 300 5.66 2.27 21.60
C GLY A 300 4.75 1.05 21.42
N ILE A 301 4.43 0.67 20.18
CA ILE A 301 3.72 -0.57 19.82
C ILE A 301 4.61 -1.39 18.87
N GLN A 302 4.76 -2.68 19.14
CA GLN A 302 5.65 -3.55 18.37
C GLN A 302 5.11 -3.78 16.94
N SER A 303 6.02 -4.04 16.01
CA SER A 303 5.71 -4.40 14.63
C SER A 303 6.66 -5.52 14.21
N THR A 304 6.16 -6.75 14.16
CA THR A 304 7.00 -7.93 13.87
C THR A 304 6.83 -8.42 12.44
N VAL A 305 5.78 -7.95 11.74
CA VAL A 305 5.40 -8.32 10.38
C VAL A 305 5.46 -9.83 10.13
N GLY A 306 5.14 -10.61 11.17
CA GLY A 306 5.13 -12.07 11.14
C GLY A 306 6.49 -12.76 11.18
N TYR A 307 7.60 -12.02 11.37
CA TYR A 307 8.95 -12.58 11.45
C TYR A 307 9.43 -12.75 12.89
N VAL A 308 9.84 -13.97 13.25
CA VAL A 308 10.32 -14.30 14.60
C VAL A 308 11.59 -13.52 14.96
N SER A 309 12.45 -13.23 13.97
CA SER A 309 13.68 -12.44 14.13
C SER A 309 13.42 -11.02 14.62
N LEU A 310 12.22 -10.47 14.42
CA LEU A 310 11.86 -9.10 14.81
C LEU A 310 11.23 -9.03 16.20
N LEU A 311 10.93 -10.15 16.86
CA LEU A 311 10.38 -10.17 18.23
C LEU A 311 11.34 -9.62 19.29
N GLN A 312 12.64 -9.72 19.02
CA GLN A 312 13.69 -9.21 19.90
C GLN A 312 13.89 -7.69 19.78
N ASN A 313 13.28 -7.06 18.77
CA ASN A 313 13.38 -5.62 18.59
C ASN A 313 12.42 -4.92 19.55
N GLU A 314 12.94 -3.86 20.18
CA GLU A 314 12.11 -2.94 20.94
C GLU A 314 11.09 -2.25 20.01
N PRO A 315 9.91 -1.86 20.54
CA PRO A 315 8.97 -1.04 19.80
C PRO A 315 9.64 0.22 19.24
N VAL A 316 9.27 0.57 18.01
CA VAL A 316 9.80 1.75 17.33
C VAL A 316 9.37 3.04 18.03
N SER A 317 10.22 4.07 17.95
CA SER A 317 9.97 5.40 18.52
C SER A 317 9.35 6.39 17.53
N HIS A 318 9.09 5.97 16.29
CA HIS A 318 8.49 6.79 15.24
C HIS A 318 7.12 6.24 14.81
N LYS A 319 6.39 7.07 14.06
CA LYS A 319 5.10 6.72 13.45
C LYS A 319 5.30 6.63 11.93
N SER A 320 4.58 5.73 11.26
CA SER A 320 4.46 5.83 9.81
C SER A 320 3.72 7.11 9.42
N ALA A 321 4.01 7.67 8.26
CA ALA A 321 3.43 8.94 7.82
C ALA A 321 1.89 8.90 7.79
N LEU A 322 1.31 7.79 7.32
CA LEU A 322 -0.14 7.62 7.34
C LEU A 322 -0.71 7.53 8.76
N VAL A 323 0.00 6.88 9.68
CA VAL A 323 -0.42 6.79 11.10
C VAL A 323 -0.45 8.17 11.74
N GLU A 324 0.54 9.01 11.46
CA GLU A 324 0.59 10.40 11.93
C GLU A 324 -0.59 11.22 11.39
N ILE A 325 -0.86 11.14 10.08
CA ILE A 325 -2.02 11.80 9.46
C ILE A 325 -3.33 11.37 10.12
N LEU A 326 -3.55 10.06 10.32
CA LEU A 326 -4.80 9.58 10.91
C LEU A 326 -4.99 10.11 12.34
N LEU A 327 -3.94 10.13 13.15
CA LEU A 327 -3.97 10.67 14.51
C LEU A 327 -4.22 12.18 14.53
N ASP A 328 -3.57 12.93 13.64
CA ASP A 328 -3.76 14.38 13.48
C ASP A 328 -5.19 14.74 13.04
N LEU A 329 -5.81 13.89 12.20
CA LEU A 329 -7.20 14.04 11.79
C LEU A 329 -8.20 13.61 12.87
N GLY A 330 -7.71 13.14 14.03
CA GLY A 330 -8.52 12.84 15.21
C GLY A 330 -8.92 11.38 15.38
N ALA A 331 -8.37 10.46 14.59
CA ALA A 331 -8.69 9.03 14.69
C ALA A 331 -8.18 8.40 15.99
N VAL A 332 -8.78 7.26 16.34
CA VAL A 332 -8.39 6.39 17.45
C VAL A 332 -7.84 5.09 16.88
N LEU A 333 -6.54 4.88 16.96
CA LEU A 333 -5.93 3.59 16.62
C LEU A 333 -5.99 2.68 17.85
N TYR A 334 -6.33 1.41 17.67
CA TYR A 334 -6.60 0.50 18.80
C TYR A 334 -6.05 -0.92 18.64
N VAL A 335 -5.78 -1.34 17.41
CA VAL A 335 -5.25 -2.67 17.08
C VAL A 335 -4.29 -2.61 15.91
N LYS A 336 -3.40 -3.61 15.82
CA LYS A 336 -2.67 -3.97 14.61
C LYS A 336 -3.09 -5.34 14.13
N THR A 337 -3.27 -5.51 12.83
CA THR A 337 -3.86 -6.75 12.29
C THR A 337 -2.83 -7.72 11.70
N ASN A 338 -3.14 -9.01 11.81
CA ASN A 338 -2.30 -10.14 11.42
C ASN A 338 -2.02 -10.22 9.91
N ILE A 339 -0.88 -10.83 9.59
CA ILE A 339 -0.19 -10.86 8.29
C ILE A 339 0.44 -12.25 8.09
N PRO A 340 0.57 -12.80 6.87
CA PRO A 340 1.36 -14.01 6.67
C PRO A 340 2.86 -13.80 6.85
N GLN A 341 3.56 -14.88 7.18
CA GLN A 341 5.02 -14.96 7.11
C GLN A 341 5.48 -14.49 5.73
N THR A 342 6.51 -13.65 5.67
CA THR A 342 7.06 -13.02 4.46
C THR A 342 6.20 -11.99 3.73
N MET A 343 4.90 -11.88 4.02
CA MET A 343 3.94 -11.10 3.22
C MET A 343 3.74 -11.56 1.76
N MET A 344 4.42 -12.62 1.31
CA MET A 344 4.47 -13.07 -0.09
C MET A 344 3.55 -14.26 -0.38
N THR A 345 2.36 -14.27 0.23
CA THR A 345 1.33 -15.29 -0.03
C THR A 345 -0.08 -14.70 0.07
N GLY A 346 -1.03 -15.30 -0.66
CA GLY A 346 -2.46 -14.96 -0.64
C GLY A 346 -3.22 -15.52 0.57
N ASP A 347 -2.50 -15.99 1.60
CA ASP A 347 -3.03 -16.47 2.88
C ASP A 347 -2.54 -15.57 4.04
N SER A 348 -2.96 -15.82 5.28
CA SER A 348 -2.49 -15.05 6.46
C SER A 348 -2.15 -15.94 7.66
N GLU A 349 -0.97 -16.56 7.62
CA GLU A 349 -0.42 -17.36 8.71
C GLU A 349 1.06 -17.05 8.96
N ASN A 350 1.47 -16.97 10.22
CA ASN A 350 2.87 -16.90 10.62
C ASN A 350 3.12 -17.66 11.94
N ASN A 351 4.39 -17.90 12.25
CA ASN A 351 4.77 -18.67 13.43
C ASN A 351 4.52 -17.94 14.76
N ILE A 352 4.36 -16.61 14.75
CA ILE A 352 4.16 -15.80 15.95
C ILE A 352 2.70 -15.81 16.37
N PHE A 353 1.78 -15.44 15.49
CA PHE A 353 0.36 -15.21 15.81
C PHE A 353 -0.55 -16.34 15.29
N GLY A 354 -0.01 -17.26 14.51
CA GLY A 354 -0.78 -18.33 13.88
C GLY A 354 -1.60 -17.83 12.69
N ARG A 355 -2.61 -18.62 12.33
CA ARG A 355 -3.45 -18.41 11.14
C ARG A 355 -4.64 -17.51 11.43
N THR A 356 -4.84 -16.54 10.56
CA THR A 356 -6.09 -15.76 10.50
C THR A 356 -7.18 -16.58 9.82
N LEU A 357 -8.34 -16.71 10.45
CA LEU A 357 -9.48 -17.46 9.93
C LEU A 357 -10.52 -16.52 9.30
N ASN A 358 -11.15 -16.97 8.23
CA ASN A 358 -12.23 -16.22 7.59
C ASN A 358 -13.51 -16.29 8.46
N PRO A 359 -14.13 -15.16 8.83
CA PRO A 359 -15.28 -15.14 9.72
C PRO A 359 -16.59 -15.66 9.08
N HIS A 360 -16.64 -15.79 7.74
CA HIS A 360 -17.76 -16.43 7.05
C HIS A 360 -17.69 -17.95 7.12
N ASN A 361 -16.49 -18.53 7.14
CA ASN A 361 -16.23 -19.96 7.28
C ASN A 361 -14.76 -20.17 7.68
N THR A 362 -14.50 -20.67 8.89
CA THR A 362 -13.14 -20.78 9.44
C THR A 362 -12.28 -21.84 8.75
N ASN A 363 -12.85 -22.66 7.87
CA ASN A 363 -12.10 -23.59 7.03
C ASN A 363 -11.52 -22.94 5.77
N LEU A 364 -11.88 -21.69 5.48
CA LEU A 364 -11.40 -20.92 4.34
C LEU A 364 -10.38 -19.85 4.77
N THR A 365 -9.49 -19.50 3.85
CA THR A 365 -8.53 -18.41 4.06
C THR A 365 -9.24 -17.05 4.18
N ALA A 366 -8.72 -16.20 5.06
CA ALA A 366 -9.08 -14.78 5.10
C ALA A 366 -8.39 -13.95 4.00
N GLY A 367 -7.60 -14.59 3.13
CA GLY A 367 -6.77 -13.92 2.13
C GLY A 367 -5.49 -13.33 2.73
N GLY A 368 -4.64 -12.76 1.88
CA GLY A 368 -3.36 -12.19 2.31
C GLY A 368 -2.81 -11.13 1.34
N SER A 369 -1.88 -10.28 1.78
CA SER A 369 -1.22 -10.30 3.10
C SER A 369 -1.88 -9.43 4.18
N SER A 370 -3.02 -8.77 3.91
CA SER A 370 -3.77 -8.01 4.93
C SER A 370 -4.99 -8.80 5.44
N GLY A 371 -4.83 -10.11 5.66
CA GLY A 371 -5.96 -10.99 6.04
C GLY A 371 -6.56 -10.64 7.40
N GLY A 372 -5.75 -10.15 8.34
CA GLY A 372 -6.25 -9.64 9.61
C GLY A 372 -7.22 -8.46 9.43
N GLU A 373 -6.91 -7.49 8.56
CA GLU A 373 -7.83 -6.40 8.21
C GLU A 373 -9.11 -6.95 7.58
N GLY A 374 -8.99 -7.85 6.59
CA GLY A 374 -10.14 -8.44 5.91
C GLY A 374 -11.09 -9.15 6.89
N ALA A 375 -10.56 -9.99 7.77
CA ALA A 375 -11.34 -10.70 8.78
C ALA A 375 -11.95 -9.76 9.83
N LEU A 376 -11.18 -8.79 10.34
CA LEU A 376 -11.63 -7.87 11.38
C LEU A 376 -12.73 -6.93 10.88
N VAL A 377 -12.56 -6.37 9.67
CA VAL A 377 -13.57 -5.51 9.04
C VAL A 377 -14.82 -6.33 8.72
N ALA A 378 -14.70 -7.52 8.11
CA ALA A 378 -15.87 -8.36 7.84
C ALA A 378 -16.66 -8.73 9.11
N PHE A 379 -15.96 -8.93 10.23
CA PHE A 379 -16.57 -9.20 11.53
C PHE A 379 -17.17 -7.94 12.21
N ARG A 380 -17.06 -6.76 11.58
CA ARG A 380 -17.39 -5.44 12.15
C ARG A 380 -16.62 -5.11 13.42
N GLY A 381 -15.50 -5.79 13.65
CA GLY A 381 -14.56 -5.46 14.71
C GLY A 381 -13.78 -4.19 14.43
N SER A 382 -13.78 -3.73 13.17
CA SER A 382 -13.33 -2.43 12.68
C SER A 382 -14.33 -1.93 11.64
N ILE A 383 -14.62 -0.64 11.62
CA ILE A 383 -15.48 -0.01 10.60
C ILE A 383 -14.68 0.44 9.36
N LEU A 384 -13.38 0.68 9.56
CA LEU A 384 -12.45 1.16 8.55
C LEU A 384 -11.04 0.66 8.89
N GLY A 385 -10.45 -0.09 7.98
CA GLY A 385 -9.12 -0.68 8.12
C GLY A 385 -8.14 -0.15 7.09
N VAL A 386 -6.84 -0.24 7.38
CA VAL A 386 -5.77 0.18 6.46
C VAL A 386 -4.81 -0.96 6.17
N GLY A 387 -4.82 -1.41 4.91
CA GLY A 387 -3.94 -2.45 4.41
C GLY A 387 -2.83 -1.93 3.50
N THR A 388 -2.07 -2.88 2.93
CA THR A 388 -1.01 -2.61 1.95
C THR A 388 -1.12 -3.59 0.79
N ASP A 389 -0.73 -3.18 -0.42
CA ASP A 389 -0.94 -3.94 -1.65
C ASP A 389 0.18 -3.73 -2.68
N ILE A 390 0.97 -4.79 -2.90
CA ILE A 390 2.00 -4.89 -3.96
C ILE A 390 1.64 -5.91 -5.04
N ALA A 391 0.72 -6.84 -4.75
CA ALA A 391 0.27 -7.88 -5.67
C ALA A 391 -1.22 -8.25 -5.49
N GLY A 392 -1.97 -7.49 -4.67
CA GLY A 392 -3.34 -7.83 -4.28
C GLY A 392 -3.59 -7.79 -2.78
N SER A 393 -2.62 -7.47 -1.94
CA SER A 393 -2.73 -7.66 -0.49
C SER A 393 -3.81 -6.84 0.24
N ILE A 394 -4.44 -5.83 -0.39
CA ILE A 394 -5.70 -5.21 0.09
C ILE A 394 -6.90 -5.96 -0.51
N ARG A 395 -6.83 -6.24 -1.80
CA ARG A 395 -7.91 -6.78 -2.63
C ARG A 395 -8.23 -8.24 -2.37
N ILE A 396 -7.23 -9.09 -2.12
CA ILE A 396 -7.38 -10.52 -1.82
C ILE A 396 -8.10 -10.72 -0.48
N PRO A 397 -7.71 -10.08 0.64
CA PRO A 397 -8.53 -10.15 1.85
C PRO A 397 -9.94 -9.60 1.68
N SER A 398 -10.08 -8.52 0.89
CA SER A 398 -11.38 -7.90 0.63
C SER A 398 -12.33 -8.84 -0.11
N LEU A 399 -11.86 -9.55 -1.14
CA LEU A 399 -12.69 -10.52 -1.88
C LEU A 399 -12.97 -11.77 -1.04
N CYS A 400 -12.01 -12.26 -0.25
CA CYS A 400 -12.20 -13.45 0.58
C CYS A 400 -13.20 -13.20 1.71
N CYS A 401 -13.16 -12.02 2.32
CA CYS A 401 -13.97 -11.68 3.48
C CYS A 401 -15.23 -10.86 3.14
N GLY A 402 -15.46 -10.55 1.86
CA GLY A 402 -16.69 -9.87 1.42
C GLY A 402 -16.79 -8.40 1.82
N VAL A 403 -15.68 -7.67 1.77
CA VAL A 403 -15.62 -6.22 2.10
C VAL A 403 -15.09 -5.41 0.91
N TYR A 404 -15.30 -4.09 0.92
CA TYR A 404 -14.69 -3.21 -0.07
C TYR A 404 -13.21 -3.05 0.23
N GLY A 405 -12.39 -3.05 -0.82
CA GLY A 405 -10.96 -2.80 -0.71
C GLY A 405 -10.46 -1.96 -1.85
N PHE A 406 -9.71 -0.89 -1.57
CA PHE A 406 -9.21 0.01 -2.61
C PHE A 406 -7.69 0.10 -2.57
N LYS A 407 -7.05 -0.30 -3.67
CA LYS A 407 -5.65 -0.03 -3.94
C LYS A 407 -5.55 1.25 -4.78
N PRO A 408 -5.12 2.40 -4.23
CA PRO A 408 -4.86 3.58 -5.03
C PRO A 408 -3.61 3.40 -5.92
N THR A 409 -3.39 4.31 -6.86
CA THR A 409 -2.07 4.50 -7.47
C THR A 409 -1.03 4.67 -6.36
N THR A 410 0.14 4.07 -6.53
CA THR A 410 1.20 4.18 -5.53
C THR A 410 1.57 5.65 -5.30
N ASP A 411 2.09 5.95 -4.11
CA ASP A 411 2.45 7.28 -3.65
C ASP A 411 1.26 8.26 -3.48
N ARG A 412 -0.01 7.88 -3.78
CA ARG A 412 -1.18 8.72 -3.47
C ARG A 412 -1.46 8.81 -1.97
N ILE A 413 -1.50 7.65 -1.32
CA ILE A 413 -1.56 7.54 0.13
C ILE A 413 -0.12 7.31 0.60
N PRO A 414 0.35 8.06 1.62
CA PRO A 414 1.75 8.04 2.01
C PRO A 414 2.14 6.65 2.52
N TRP A 415 3.31 6.20 2.11
CA TRP A 415 3.86 4.89 2.45
C TRP A 415 4.93 4.99 3.55
N GLY A 416 5.61 6.12 3.67
CA GLY A 416 6.82 6.32 4.46
C GLY A 416 6.73 5.89 5.92
N GLY A 417 7.87 5.44 6.44
CA GLY A 417 8.02 5.05 7.85
C GLY A 417 7.43 3.69 8.21
N GLN A 418 7.25 2.76 7.26
CA GLN A 418 6.96 1.35 7.57
C GLN A 418 8.10 0.70 8.36
N VAL A 419 7.91 -0.55 8.78
CA VAL A 419 8.97 -1.41 9.30
C VAL A 419 10.13 -1.53 8.29
N ALA A 420 11.33 -1.16 8.71
CA ALA A 420 12.53 -1.17 7.89
C ALA A 420 13.07 -2.59 7.65
N GLY A 421 13.88 -2.75 6.59
CA GLY A 421 14.61 -3.99 6.32
C GLY A 421 13.77 -5.15 5.78
N LEU A 422 12.55 -4.87 5.30
CA LEU A 422 11.69 -5.85 4.62
C LEU A 422 11.89 -5.85 3.10
N ALA A 423 12.20 -4.67 2.56
CA ALA A 423 12.61 -4.47 1.19
C ALA A 423 13.78 -3.49 1.18
N MET A 424 14.65 -3.61 0.17
CA MET A 424 15.76 -2.67 0.00
C MET A 424 15.23 -1.35 -0.53
N GLU A 425 15.21 -0.34 0.33
CA GLU A 425 14.91 1.03 -0.06
C GLU A 425 15.92 1.51 -1.12
N GLY A 426 15.42 2.18 -2.16
CA GLY A 426 16.24 2.75 -3.23
C GLY A 426 16.55 1.83 -4.42
N ILE A 427 16.13 0.55 -4.40
CA ILE A 427 16.21 -0.31 -5.59
C ILE A 427 14.98 -0.06 -6.48
N PRO A 428 15.15 0.19 -7.81
CA PRO A 428 14.03 0.30 -8.72
C PRO A 428 13.21 -1.00 -8.78
N GLY A 429 11.90 -0.91 -8.52
CA GLY A 429 11.01 -2.06 -8.50
C GLY A 429 9.53 -1.67 -8.43
N LEU A 430 8.67 -2.67 -8.27
CA LEU A 430 7.24 -2.45 -8.02
C LEU A 430 7.06 -1.89 -6.61
N LYS A 431 6.42 -0.73 -6.51
CA LYS A 431 6.17 -0.09 -5.23
C LYS A 431 4.82 -0.57 -4.64
N PRO A 432 4.76 -0.89 -3.34
CA PRO A 432 3.50 -1.17 -2.65
C PRO A 432 2.66 0.10 -2.49
N SER A 433 1.34 -0.07 -2.40
CA SER A 433 0.39 1.01 -2.14
C SER A 433 -0.37 0.76 -0.84
N ALA A 434 -0.58 1.81 -0.03
CA ALA A 434 -1.43 1.76 1.15
C ALA A 434 -2.87 2.17 0.77
N GLY A 435 -3.87 1.55 1.39
CA GLY A 435 -5.27 1.85 1.07
C GLY A 435 -6.29 1.23 2.02
N PRO A 436 -7.55 1.67 1.93
CA PRO A 436 -8.59 1.30 2.90
C PRO A 436 -9.30 -0.02 2.58
N LEU A 437 -9.80 -0.65 3.64
CA LEU A 437 -10.81 -1.71 3.63
C LEU A 437 -12.02 -1.24 4.45
N ALA A 438 -13.24 -1.39 3.91
CA ALA A 438 -14.46 -0.88 4.55
C ALA A 438 -15.73 -1.64 4.10
N HIS A 439 -16.88 -1.27 4.66
CA HIS A 439 -18.18 -1.86 4.30
C HIS A 439 -18.90 -1.17 3.13
N SER A 440 -18.45 0.01 2.71
CA SER A 440 -19.09 0.75 1.62
C SER A 440 -18.09 1.55 0.79
N ILE A 441 -18.47 1.87 -0.45
CA ILE A 441 -17.69 2.77 -1.31
C ILE A 441 -17.63 4.20 -0.75
N ALA A 442 -18.67 4.65 -0.03
CA ALA A 442 -18.70 5.96 0.60
C ALA A 442 -17.63 6.08 1.71
N ASP A 443 -17.40 5.01 2.47
CA ASP A 443 -16.36 4.98 3.50
C ASP A 443 -14.95 4.97 2.87
N ILE A 444 -14.78 4.27 1.73
CA ILE A 444 -13.55 4.31 0.92
C ILE A 444 -13.28 5.75 0.43
N GLU A 445 -14.30 6.41 -0.13
CA GLU A 445 -14.20 7.79 -0.62
C GLU A 445 -13.88 8.76 0.52
N LEU A 446 -14.54 8.62 1.67
CA LEU A 446 -14.27 9.41 2.86
C LEU A 446 -12.81 9.27 3.29
N PHE A 447 -12.29 8.04 3.42
CA PHE A 447 -10.88 7.82 3.77
C PHE A 447 -9.94 8.48 2.77
N MET A 448 -10.12 8.20 1.48
CA MET A 448 -9.25 8.70 0.41
C MET A 448 -9.24 10.23 0.37
N SER A 449 -10.43 10.84 0.39
CA SER A 449 -10.57 12.30 0.34
C SER A 449 -10.00 12.97 1.59
N THR A 450 -10.22 12.38 2.76
CA THR A 450 -9.76 12.91 4.06
C THR A 450 -8.24 12.88 4.18
N VAL A 451 -7.59 11.76 3.84
CA VAL A 451 -6.13 11.66 3.84
C VAL A 451 -5.52 12.60 2.81
N LEU A 452 -6.06 12.66 1.58
CA LEU A 452 -5.50 13.53 0.53
C LEU A 452 -5.72 15.03 0.81
N LYS A 453 -6.79 15.42 1.52
CA LYS A 453 -7.02 16.80 2.00
C LYS A 453 -6.06 17.20 3.12
N ALA A 454 -5.43 16.24 3.81
CA ALA A 454 -4.39 16.49 4.81
C ALA A 454 -3.01 16.79 4.20
N GLU A 455 -2.92 16.90 2.87
CA GLU A 455 -1.70 17.22 2.14
C GLU A 455 -0.53 16.25 2.44
N PRO A 456 -0.67 14.95 2.08
CA PRO A 456 0.26 13.89 2.50
C PRO A 456 1.74 14.14 2.21
N TRP A 457 2.06 14.94 1.19
CA TRP A 457 3.43 15.34 0.84
C TRP A 457 4.14 16.17 1.92
N LYS A 458 3.42 16.65 2.93
CA LYS A 458 4.00 17.27 4.13
C LYS A 458 4.52 16.26 5.15
N TYR A 459 3.99 15.04 5.13
CA TYR A 459 4.31 13.95 6.05
C TYR A 459 5.28 12.94 5.43
N ASP A 460 5.25 12.80 4.10
CA ASP A 460 6.02 11.81 3.37
C ASP A 460 6.57 12.41 2.07
N VAL A 461 7.89 12.41 1.94
CA VAL A 461 8.63 12.86 0.76
C VAL A 461 8.27 12.08 -0.51
N THR A 462 7.83 10.83 -0.36
CA THR A 462 7.44 10.00 -1.50
C THR A 462 6.02 10.27 -1.97
N ALA A 463 5.17 10.92 -1.16
CA ALA A 463 3.77 11.12 -1.49
C ALA A 463 3.57 12.13 -2.64
N SER A 464 2.68 11.79 -3.56
CA SER A 464 2.31 12.61 -4.70
C SER A 464 1.56 13.86 -4.24
N ALA A 465 2.05 15.03 -4.66
CA ALA A 465 1.42 16.33 -4.41
C ALA A 465 0.18 16.58 -5.28
N SER A 466 -0.76 15.64 -5.30
CA SER A 466 -1.99 15.71 -6.07
C SER A 466 -3.19 15.74 -5.11
N PRO A 467 -3.93 16.85 -5.04
CA PRO A 467 -5.06 16.96 -4.13
C PRO A 467 -6.22 16.07 -4.58
N TRP A 468 -7.13 15.75 -3.65
CA TRP A 468 -8.43 15.18 -3.97
C TRP A 468 -9.20 16.13 -4.89
N GLN A 469 -9.77 15.59 -5.97
CA GLN A 469 -10.66 16.32 -6.86
C GLN A 469 -12.09 15.86 -6.59
N GLU A 470 -12.92 16.77 -6.09
CA GLU A 470 -14.35 16.53 -6.02
C GLU A 470 -14.89 16.57 -7.44
N LEU A 471 -15.36 15.41 -7.93
CA LEU A 471 -16.16 15.35 -9.13
C LEU A 471 -17.59 15.75 -8.70
N PRO A 472 -18.25 16.70 -9.38
CA PRO A 472 -19.63 17.02 -9.06
C PRO A 472 -20.50 15.79 -9.32
N LEU A 473 -20.91 15.10 -8.25
CA LEU A 473 -21.92 14.04 -8.26
C LEU A 473 -23.35 14.60 -8.45
N ALA A 474 -23.48 15.90 -8.72
CA ALA A 474 -24.76 16.56 -8.83
C ALA A 474 -25.50 16.11 -10.11
N PRO A 475 -26.80 15.74 -10.05
CA PRO A 475 -27.63 15.41 -11.21
C PRO A 475 -27.62 16.49 -12.30
N GLU A 476 -27.34 17.72 -11.89
CA GLU A 476 -27.31 18.95 -12.69
C GLU A 476 -26.03 19.13 -13.53
N TYR A 477 -24.98 18.32 -13.31
CA TYR A 477 -23.75 18.31 -14.12
C TYR A 477 -23.42 16.95 -14.75
N GLY A 478 -24.30 15.95 -14.61
CA GLY A 478 -24.18 14.65 -15.25
C GLY A 478 -22.93 13.86 -14.83
N SER A 479 -23.09 12.89 -13.92
CA SER A 479 -22.29 11.66 -14.08
C SER A 479 -22.50 11.20 -15.52
N PRO A 480 -21.49 10.80 -16.31
CA PRO A 480 -21.75 10.36 -17.67
C PRO A 480 -22.84 9.30 -17.61
N ASP A 481 -24.00 9.57 -18.24
CA ASP A 481 -25.16 8.66 -18.25
C ASP A 481 -24.76 7.24 -18.72
N ARG A 482 -23.60 7.14 -19.35
CA ARG A 482 -23.02 5.94 -19.92
C ARG A 482 -21.49 5.89 -19.78
N LEU A 483 -20.97 4.95 -18.99
CA LEU A 483 -19.56 4.57 -19.00
C LEU A 483 -19.24 3.58 -20.12
N THR A 484 -18.02 3.63 -20.66
CA THR A 484 -17.42 2.54 -21.42
C THR A 484 -16.63 1.62 -20.49
N ILE A 485 -17.08 0.38 -20.37
CA ILE A 485 -16.56 -0.62 -19.45
C ILE A 485 -15.88 -1.73 -20.26
N GLY A 486 -14.55 -1.80 -20.16
CA GLY A 486 -13.78 -2.93 -20.71
C GLY A 486 -13.94 -4.16 -19.82
N ILE A 487 -14.12 -5.35 -20.38
CA ILE A 487 -14.12 -6.61 -19.63
C ILE A 487 -12.79 -7.31 -19.86
N LEU A 488 -12.02 -7.53 -18.79
CA LEU A 488 -10.79 -8.32 -18.85
C LEU A 488 -11.14 -9.75 -19.32
N PRO A 489 -10.46 -10.30 -20.34
CA PRO A 489 -10.74 -11.64 -20.81
C PRO A 489 -10.30 -12.68 -19.78
N GLU A 490 -11.03 -13.80 -19.75
CA GLU A 490 -10.61 -14.99 -19.00
C GLU A 490 -9.30 -15.54 -19.57
N SER A 491 -8.35 -15.83 -18.69
CA SER A 491 -7.06 -16.40 -19.05
C SER A 491 -7.15 -17.91 -19.17
N ASN A 492 -6.58 -18.45 -20.24
CA ASN A 492 -6.44 -19.91 -20.42
C ASN A 492 -5.53 -20.56 -19.36
N HIS A 493 -4.59 -19.80 -18.79
CA HIS A 493 -3.69 -20.28 -17.72
C HIS A 493 -4.33 -20.19 -16.34
N PHE A 494 -5.33 -19.32 -16.16
CA PHE A 494 -5.97 -19.05 -14.88
C PHE A 494 -7.50 -19.01 -15.06
N PRO A 495 -8.12 -20.12 -15.46
CA PRO A 495 -9.55 -20.17 -15.79
C PRO A 495 -10.43 -19.93 -14.56
N LEU A 496 -11.48 -19.12 -14.69
CA LEU A 496 -12.31 -18.72 -13.56
C LEU A 496 -13.12 -19.89 -13.00
N HIS A 497 -13.18 -19.96 -11.68
CA HIS A 497 -14.12 -20.82 -10.98
C HIS A 497 -15.57 -20.39 -11.33
N PRO A 498 -16.52 -21.35 -11.42
CA PRO A 498 -17.91 -21.07 -11.77
C PRO A 498 -18.56 -19.89 -11.03
N PRO A 499 -18.49 -19.78 -9.68
CA PRO A 499 -19.13 -18.66 -8.96
C PRO A 499 -18.55 -17.29 -9.32
N VAL A 500 -17.24 -17.19 -9.58
CA VAL A 500 -16.58 -15.95 -10.00
C VAL A 500 -17.04 -15.56 -11.40
N ARG A 501 -17.09 -16.53 -12.33
CA ARG A 501 -17.61 -16.29 -13.69
C ARG A 501 -19.06 -15.82 -13.64
N ARG A 502 -19.91 -16.46 -12.83
CA ARG A 502 -21.32 -16.08 -12.63
C ARG A 502 -21.46 -14.66 -12.07
N ALA A 503 -20.69 -14.31 -11.04
CA ALA A 503 -20.71 -12.97 -10.45
C ALA A 503 -20.33 -11.90 -11.48
N LEU A 504 -19.25 -12.13 -12.24
CA LEU A 504 -18.80 -11.22 -13.30
C LEU A 504 -19.84 -11.06 -14.40
N GLU A 505 -20.41 -12.16 -14.92
CA GLU A 505 -21.43 -12.12 -15.97
C GLU A 505 -22.73 -11.45 -15.50
N SER A 506 -23.13 -11.66 -14.24
CA SER A 506 -24.27 -10.96 -13.63
C SER A 506 -24.01 -9.46 -13.53
N ALA A 507 -22.81 -9.05 -13.10
CA ALA A 507 -22.43 -7.64 -13.04
C ALA A 507 -22.42 -7.00 -14.44
N ILE A 508 -21.87 -7.68 -15.45
CA ILE A 508 -21.88 -7.24 -16.85
C ILE A 508 -23.31 -7.03 -17.34
N LYS A 509 -24.20 -7.99 -17.07
CA LYS A 509 -25.62 -7.89 -17.44
C LYS A 509 -26.30 -6.70 -16.77
N ALA A 510 -26.09 -6.52 -15.47
CA ALA A 510 -26.67 -5.40 -14.71
C ALA A 510 -26.18 -4.03 -15.22
N LEU A 511 -24.88 -3.90 -15.50
CA LEU A 511 -24.28 -2.67 -16.03
C LEU A 511 -24.76 -2.37 -17.46
N SER A 512 -24.87 -3.40 -18.30
CA SER A 512 -25.42 -3.29 -19.66
C SER A 512 -26.88 -2.84 -19.64
N GLN A 513 -27.71 -3.40 -18.75
CA GLN A 513 -29.11 -3.02 -18.58
C GLN A 513 -29.30 -1.57 -18.12
N ARG A 514 -28.31 -1.00 -17.42
CA ARG A 514 -28.27 0.43 -17.07
C ARG A 514 -27.73 1.34 -18.18
N GLY A 515 -27.52 0.79 -19.38
CA GLY A 515 -27.14 1.56 -20.57
C GLY A 515 -25.64 1.73 -20.77
N HIS A 516 -24.78 1.20 -19.88
CA HIS A 516 -23.32 1.30 -20.05
C HIS A 516 -22.83 0.57 -21.31
N ARG A 517 -21.77 1.08 -21.96
CA ARG A 517 -21.17 0.43 -23.13
C ARG A 517 -20.18 -0.63 -22.67
N ILE A 518 -20.51 -1.91 -22.89
CA ILE A 518 -19.63 -3.02 -22.55
C ILE A 518 -18.71 -3.35 -23.75
N VAL A 519 -17.41 -3.43 -23.49
CA VAL A 519 -16.39 -3.83 -24.47
C VAL A 519 -15.67 -5.07 -23.94
N ARG A 520 -15.98 -6.26 -24.48
CA ARG A 520 -15.23 -7.48 -24.14
C ARG A 520 -13.86 -7.41 -24.81
N LEU A 521 -12.80 -7.25 -24.02
CA LEU A 521 -11.45 -7.10 -24.56
C LEU A 521 -10.96 -8.46 -25.06
N PRO A 522 -10.31 -8.53 -26.25
CA PRO A 522 -9.78 -9.77 -26.75
C PRO A 522 -8.56 -10.23 -25.94
N ASN A 523 -8.34 -11.54 -25.90
CA ASN A 523 -7.06 -12.12 -25.48
C ASN A 523 -5.98 -11.66 -26.47
N ASP A 524 -5.07 -10.80 -25.99
CA ASP A 524 -4.01 -10.17 -26.77
C ASP A 524 -2.66 -10.56 -26.15
N PRO A 525 -1.74 -11.20 -26.90
CA PRO A 525 -0.45 -11.62 -26.36
C PRO A 525 0.36 -10.48 -25.72
N SER A 526 0.21 -9.25 -26.19
CA SER A 526 0.90 -8.07 -25.62
C SER A 526 0.37 -7.65 -24.26
N ARG A 527 -0.81 -8.16 -23.85
CA ARG A 527 -1.46 -7.92 -22.55
C ARG A 527 -1.68 -9.23 -21.79
N ASP A 528 -0.94 -10.29 -22.11
CA ASP A 528 -1.11 -11.61 -21.51
C ASP A 528 -0.98 -11.57 -19.98
N LEU A 529 -1.92 -12.23 -19.31
CA LEU A 529 -2.03 -12.22 -17.85
C LEU A 529 -0.89 -13.04 -17.19
N ALA A 530 -0.51 -14.16 -17.80
CA ALA A 530 0.55 -15.01 -17.26
C ALA A 530 1.94 -14.36 -17.44
N TYR A 531 2.18 -13.70 -18.58
CA TYR A 531 3.36 -12.89 -18.81
C TYR A 531 3.50 -11.77 -17.77
N ALA A 532 2.43 -11.04 -17.52
CA ALA A 532 2.41 -9.95 -16.54
C ALA A 532 2.70 -10.46 -15.11
N SER A 533 2.11 -11.59 -14.74
CA SER A 533 2.37 -12.24 -13.46
C SER A 533 3.86 -12.63 -13.35
N ARG A 534 4.43 -13.28 -14.37
CA ARG A 534 5.87 -13.61 -14.39
C ARG A 534 6.77 -12.39 -14.27
N LEU A 535 6.46 -11.33 -15.02
CA LEU A 535 7.23 -10.10 -15.00
C LEU A 535 7.18 -9.43 -13.61
N ALA A 536 6.00 -9.35 -13.00
CA ALA A 536 5.84 -8.76 -11.67
C ALA A 536 6.60 -9.55 -10.59
N PHE A 537 6.52 -10.87 -10.62
CA PHE A 537 7.25 -11.70 -9.67
C PHE A 537 8.77 -11.69 -9.88
N GLN A 538 9.22 -11.50 -11.13
CA GLN A 538 10.64 -11.29 -11.40
C GLN A 538 11.17 -10.00 -10.74
N TYR A 539 10.35 -8.95 -10.64
CA TYR A 539 10.70 -7.78 -9.82
C TYR A 539 10.82 -8.10 -8.33
N PHE A 540 9.97 -8.98 -7.80
CA PHE A 540 9.95 -9.28 -6.36
C PHE A 540 11.16 -10.09 -5.89
N ILE A 541 11.77 -10.88 -6.78
CA ILE A 541 12.99 -11.66 -6.48
C ILE A 541 14.28 -10.94 -6.89
N TYR A 542 14.18 -9.69 -7.38
CA TYR A 542 15.33 -8.92 -7.81
C TYR A 542 16.01 -8.20 -6.63
N GLY A 543 17.33 -8.34 -6.57
CA GLY A 543 18.19 -7.66 -5.58
C GLY A 543 18.45 -8.51 -4.34
N PRO A 544 19.34 -8.04 -3.45
CA PRO A 544 19.56 -8.70 -2.17
C PRO A 544 18.33 -8.52 -1.27
N HIS A 545 17.88 -9.60 -0.63
CA HIS A 545 16.84 -9.56 0.40
C HIS A 545 17.44 -9.90 1.76
N ILE A 546 16.97 -9.23 2.82
CA ILE A 546 17.31 -9.64 4.18
C ILE A 546 16.51 -10.90 4.48
N ASP A 547 17.22 -12.00 4.71
CA ASP A 547 16.61 -13.27 5.06
C ASP A 547 16.32 -13.34 6.57
N HIS A 548 15.16 -12.80 6.95
CA HIS A 548 14.63 -12.87 8.31
C HIS A 548 14.29 -14.31 8.75
N ILE A 549 13.98 -15.20 7.79
CA ILE A 549 13.69 -16.61 8.07
C ILE A 549 14.98 -17.32 8.50
N ALA A 550 16.05 -17.23 7.71
CA ALA A 550 17.33 -17.82 8.07
C ALA A 550 17.89 -17.24 9.37
N SER A 551 17.69 -15.94 9.61
CA SER A 551 18.17 -15.24 10.82
C SER A 551 17.55 -15.80 12.10
N SER A 552 16.28 -16.16 12.09
CA SER A 552 15.60 -16.80 13.22
C SER A 552 15.64 -18.33 13.17
N GLY A 553 15.87 -18.91 12.00
CA GLY A 553 15.74 -20.34 11.72
C GLY A 553 14.29 -20.84 11.65
N GLU A 554 13.28 -19.96 11.70
CA GLU A 554 11.88 -20.36 11.79
C GLU A 554 11.43 -21.22 10.59
N PRO A 555 10.54 -22.21 10.78
CA PRO A 555 10.05 -23.02 9.68
C PRO A 555 9.18 -22.18 8.73
N LEU A 556 9.18 -22.51 7.45
CA LEU A 556 8.22 -21.92 6.51
C LEU A 556 6.81 -22.44 6.81
N VAL A 557 5.84 -21.53 6.87
CA VAL A 557 4.43 -21.91 6.89
C VAL A 557 4.03 -22.53 5.55
N THR A 558 3.03 -23.42 5.55
CA THR A 558 2.69 -24.24 4.38
C THR A 558 2.37 -23.42 3.14
N SER A 559 1.60 -22.34 3.28
CA SER A 559 1.28 -21.43 2.19
C SER A 559 2.53 -20.78 1.57
N VAL A 560 3.53 -20.37 2.37
CA VAL A 560 4.80 -19.82 1.85
C VAL A 560 5.65 -20.91 1.19
N ALA A 561 5.73 -22.09 1.79
CA ALA A 561 6.46 -23.22 1.22
C ALA A 561 5.91 -23.61 -0.17
N LYS A 562 4.59 -23.59 -0.35
CA LYS A 562 3.96 -23.85 -1.66
C LYS A 562 4.31 -22.79 -2.71
N MET A 563 4.53 -21.54 -2.30
CA MET A 563 4.96 -20.45 -3.20
C MET A 563 6.42 -20.61 -3.67
N SER A 564 7.21 -21.49 -3.05
CA SER A 564 8.56 -21.85 -3.52
C SER A 564 8.56 -22.89 -4.65
N SER A 565 7.39 -23.45 -4.99
CA SER A 565 7.20 -24.30 -6.19
C SER A 565 7.46 -23.48 -7.46
N PRO A 566 8.00 -24.08 -8.55
CA PRO A 566 8.27 -23.36 -9.80
C PRO A 566 7.08 -22.52 -10.23
N MET A 567 7.35 -21.23 -10.38
CA MET A 567 6.38 -20.29 -10.89
C MET A 567 6.14 -20.62 -12.36
N PHE A 568 4.95 -21.11 -12.65
CA PHE A 568 4.34 -21.15 -13.98
C PHE A 568 4.88 -22.18 -14.99
N THR A 569 4.03 -22.40 -15.99
CA THR A 569 4.40 -22.87 -17.32
C THR A 569 5.19 -21.76 -18.04
N GLY A 570 6.52 -21.82 -18.03
CA GLY A 570 7.40 -21.02 -18.89
C GLY A 570 8.45 -20.14 -18.16
N PRO A 571 9.49 -19.67 -18.87
CA PRO A 571 10.60 -18.94 -18.27
C PRO A 571 10.23 -17.51 -17.85
N PHE A 572 11.07 -16.91 -16.98
CA PHE A 572 10.98 -15.49 -16.68
C PHE A 572 11.13 -14.63 -17.96
N PRO A 573 10.40 -13.52 -18.09
CA PRO A 573 10.44 -12.64 -19.25
C PRO A 573 11.81 -12.03 -19.55
N VAL A 574 12.60 -11.75 -18.51
CA VAL A 574 13.95 -11.19 -18.63
C VAL A 574 14.97 -12.26 -18.22
N ASP A 575 16.13 -12.26 -18.86
CA ASP A 575 17.21 -13.19 -18.53
C ASP A 575 17.78 -12.93 -17.12
N MET A 576 17.84 -13.97 -16.30
CA MET A 576 18.31 -13.94 -14.92
C MET A 576 19.84 -13.85 -14.82
N GLU A 577 20.57 -14.15 -15.89
CA GLU A 577 22.04 -14.08 -15.91
C GLU A 577 22.57 -12.70 -16.33
N LEU A 578 21.69 -11.78 -16.73
CA LEU A 578 22.11 -10.41 -17.08
C LEU A 578 22.77 -9.70 -15.90
N PRO A 579 23.81 -8.87 -16.17
CA PRO A 579 24.37 -7.96 -15.17
C PRO A 579 23.29 -7.08 -14.52
N PRO A 580 23.42 -6.67 -13.24
CA PRO A 580 22.37 -5.98 -12.50
C PRO A 580 21.73 -4.78 -13.22
N PHE A 581 22.54 -3.89 -13.80
CA PHE A 581 22.03 -2.71 -14.52
C PHE A 581 21.27 -3.07 -15.80
N GLU A 582 21.78 -4.03 -16.57
CA GLU A 582 21.13 -4.51 -17.79
C GLU A 582 19.82 -5.22 -17.47
N LYS A 583 19.80 -5.99 -16.39
CA LYS A 583 18.59 -6.66 -15.90
C LYS A 583 17.52 -5.66 -15.47
N ILE A 584 17.87 -4.62 -14.69
CA ILE A 584 16.93 -3.55 -14.32
C ILE A 584 16.39 -2.86 -15.58
N ASN A 585 17.27 -2.53 -16.53
CA ASN A 585 16.86 -1.87 -17.77
C ASN A 585 15.90 -2.76 -18.58
N ALA A 586 16.19 -4.05 -18.70
CA ALA A 586 15.34 -5.01 -19.39
C ALA A 586 13.98 -5.20 -18.69
N LEU A 587 13.96 -5.30 -17.35
CA LEU A 587 12.73 -5.36 -16.56
C LEU A 587 11.87 -4.10 -16.79
N HIS A 588 12.47 -2.91 -16.69
CA HIS A 588 11.75 -1.66 -16.97
C HIS A 588 11.22 -1.59 -18.40
N THR A 589 12.02 -1.98 -19.38
CA THR A 589 11.60 -1.99 -20.80
C THR A 589 10.39 -2.91 -21.00
N ALA A 590 10.45 -4.15 -20.48
CA ALA A 590 9.35 -5.11 -20.54
C ALA A 590 8.07 -4.56 -19.86
N ARG A 591 8.23 -3.90 -18.71
CA ARG A 591 7.10 -3.28 -17.99
C ARG A 591 6.50 -2.11 -18.79
N GLU A 592 7.34 -1.27 -19.39
CA GLU A 592 6.89 -0.14 -20.22
C GLU A 592 6.15 -0.60 -21.48
N GLU A 593 6.64 -1.65 -22.15
CA GLU A 593 5.97 -2.26 -23.30
C GLU A 593 4.60 -2.81 -22.93
N TYR A 594 4.51 -3.54 -21.81
CA TYR A 594 3.26 -4.07 -21.28
C TYR A 594 2.29 -2.94 -20.91
N ALA A 595 2.79 -1.88 -20.24
CA ALA A 595 2.00 -0.71 -19.88
C ALA A 595 1.51 0.07 -21.11
N ASP A 596 2.33 0.23 -22.15
CA ASP A 596 1.91 0.88 -23.39
C ASP A 596 0.88 0.05 -24.14
N ALA A 597 0.98 -1.28 -24.13
CA ALA A 597 -0.05 -2.16 -24.69
C ALA A 597 -1.42 -1.97 -23.99
N TRP A 598 -1.43 -1.86 -22.67
CA TRP A 598 -2.62 -1.52 -21.89
C TRP A 598 -3.13 -0.10 -22.16
N ARG A 599 -2.24 0.90 -22.24
CA ARG A 599 -2.60 2.26 -22.63
C ARG A 599 -3.25 2.30 -24.01
N ARG A 600 -2.68 1.61 -25.01
CA ARG A 600 -3.24 1.52 -26.37
C ARG A 600 -4.62 0.86 -26.36
N CYS A 601 -4.79 -0.22 -25.61
CA CYS A 601 -6.08 -0.87 -25.42
C CYS A 601 -7.13 0.08 -24.84
N TRP A 602 -6.75 0.79 -23.78
CA TRP A 602 -7.63 1.70 -23.06
C TRP A 602 -8.08 2.86 -23.94
N VAL A 603 -7.12 3.52 -24.60
CA VAL A 603 -7.39 4.67 -25.46
C VAL A 603 -8.14 4.23 -26.72
N GLY A 604 -7.68 3.19 -27.41
CA GLY A 604 -8.29 2.73 -28.66
C GLY A 604 -9.71 2.21 -28.50
N ASN A 605 -10.07 1.70 -27.31
CA ASN A 605 -11.46 1.33 -27.01
C ASN A 605 -12.23 2.43 -26.29
N GLY A 606 -11.62 3.59 -25.97
CA GLY A 606 -12.25 4.67 -25.23
C GLY A 606 -12.75 4.25 -23.84
N LEU A 607 -12.01 3.39 -23.14
CA LEU A 607 -12.44 2.84 -21.84
C LEU A 607 -12.46 3.92 -20.76
N ASP A 608 -13.40 3.82 -19.82
CA ASP A 608 -13.45 4.61 -18.59
C ASP A 608 -12.97 3.79 -17.39
N VAL A 609 -13.28 2.49 -17.41
CA VAL A 609 -12.97 1.52 -16.37
C VAL A 609 -12.81 0.15 -17.02
N VAL A 610 -11.98 -0.70 -16.42
CA VAL A 610 -11.94 -2.13 -16.75
C VAL A 610 -12.54 -2.92 -15.59
N LEU A 611 -13.58 -3.68 -15.89
CA LEU A 611 -14.15 -4.68 -15.01
C LEU A 611 -13.40 -6.00 -15.20
N ALA A 612 -12.93 -6.57 -14.10
CA ALA A 612 -12.15 -7.79 -14.05
C ALA A 612 -12.62 -8.66 -12.85
N PRO A 613 -12.34 -9.96 -12.86
CA PRO A 613 -12.39 -10.74 -11.63
C PRO A 613 -11.28 -10.28 -10.67
N GLY A 614 -11.50 -10.44 -9.36
CA GLY A 614 -10.48 -10.19 -8.34
C GLY A 614 -9.46 -11.33 -8.24
N ALA A 615 -9.92 -12.56 -8.42
CA ALA A 615 -9.08 -13.77 -8.41
C ALA A 615 -9.71 -14.82 -9.34
N GLN A 616 -9.04 -15.95 -9.50
CA GLN A 616 -9.60 -17.13 -10.16
C GLN A 616 -10.78 -17.72 -9.38
N ASN A 617 -10.81 -17.46 -8.07
CA ASN A 617 -11.57 -18.15 -7.04
C ASN A 617 -12.26 -17.14 -6.09
N THR A 618 -13.13 -17.65 -5.22
CA THR A 618 -13.56 -16.97 -3.98
C THR A 618 -12.53 -17.22 -2.87
N ALA A 619 -12.90 -17.06 -1.59
CA ALA A 619 -12.13 -17.70 -0.52
C ALA A 619 -12.04 -19.22 -0.78
N VAL A 620 -10.87 -19.80 -0.55
CA VAL A 620 -10.57 -21.23 -0.77
C VAL A 620 -10.05 -21.87 0.52
N PRO A 621 -9.99 -23.21 0.61
CA PRO A 621 -9.37 -23.88 1.75
C PRO A 621 -7.96 -23.37 2.00
N HIS A 622 -7.55 -23.42 3.27
CA HIS A 622 -6.24 -22.91 3.68
C HIS A 622 -5.08 -23.49 2.86
N ASP A 623 -4.05 -22.67 2.64
CA ASP A 623 -2.85 -23.02 1.89
C ASP A 623 -3.08 -23.35 0.40
N THR A 624 -4.24 -23.02 -0.18
CA THR A 624 -4.56 -23.34 -1.59
C THR A 624 -4.77 -22.13 -2.50
N PHE A 625 -4.68 -20.89 -2.00
CA PHE A 625 -5.01 -19.68 -2.78
C PHE A 625 -4.25 -19.54 -4.12
N GLY A 626 -3.00 -20.02 -4.17
CA GLY A 626 -2.17 -19.97 -5.37
C GLY A 626 -1.64 -18.58 -5.71
N TRP A 627 -1.20 -18.41 -6.96
CA TRP A 627 -0.70 -17.12 -7.46
C TRP A 627 -1.87 -16.16 -7.77
N PRO A 628 -1.72 -14.84 -7.57
CA PRO A 628 -2.80 -13.87 -7.76
C PRO A 628 -2.67 -13.02 -9.06
N PRO A 629 -2.77 -13.63 -10.25
CA PRO A 629 -2.51 -12.93 -11.51
C PRO A 629 -3.49 -11.77 -11.74
N TYR A 630 -4.76 -11.94 -11.37
CA TYR A 630 -5.82 -10.96 -11.59
C TYR A 630 -5.69 -9.67 -10.77
N THR A 631 -4.94 -9.69 -9.66
CA THR A 631 -4.62 -8.48 -8.90
C THR A 631 -3.26 -7.90 -9.24
N VAL A 632 -2.23 -8.73 -9.44
CA VAL A 632 -0.85 -8.27 -9.61
C VAL A 632 -0.63 -7.43 -10.87
N ILE A 633 -1.42 -7.66 -11.93
CA ILE A 633 -1.36 -6.84 -13.15
C ILE A 633 -1.57 -5.36 -12.88
N TRP A 634 -2.44 -5.02 -11.93
CA TRP A 634 -2.76 -3.62 -11.62
C TRP A 634 -1.68 -2.97 -10.76
N ASN A 635 -0.85 -3.76 -10.07
CA ASN A 635 0.38 -3.26 -9.43
C ASN A 635 1.49 -3.07 -10.47
N LEU A 636 1.64 -4.03 -11.39
CA LEU A 636 2.58 -3.92 -12.51
C LEU A 636 2.30 -2.66 -13.33
N LEU A 637 1.04 -2.36 -13.61
CA LEU A 637 0.61 -1.14 -14.33
C LEU A 637 0.58 0.12 -13.47
N ASP A 638 0.62 -0.03 -12.14
CA ASP A 638 0.35 1.03 -11.16
C ASP A 638 -1.00 1.75 -11.36
N TYR A 639 -2.03 0.98 -11.70
CA TYR A 639 -3.40 1.48 -11.86
C TYR A 639 -4.17 1.32 -10.56
N PRO A 640 -5.01 2.28 -10.15
CA PRO A 640 -5.89 2.10 -9.01
C PRO A 640 -6.91 0.99 -9.30
N ALA A 641 -7.21 0.17 -8.29
CA ALA A 641 -8.13 -0.95 -8.41
C ALA A 641 -8.98 -1.13 -7.15
N CYS A 642 -10.27 -1.38 -7.32
CA CYS A 642 -11.23 -1.58 -6.23
C CYS A 642 -11.84 -2.98 -6.30
N ILE A 643 -11.93 -3.67 -5.17
CA ILE A 643 -12.77 -4.84 -4.97
C ILE A 643 -14.12 -4.39 -4.42
N ILE A 644 -15.18 -4.86 -5.08
CA ILE A 644 -16.57 -4.58 -4.75
C ILE A 644 -17.24 -5.94 -4.47
N PRO A 645 -17.68 -6.21 -3.22
CA PRO A 645 -18.44 -7.42 -2.90
C PRO A 645 -19.67 -7.55 -3.79
N TYR A 646 -19.82 -8.69 -4.46
CA TYR A 646 -20.91 -8.92 -5.38
C TYR A 646 -21.16 -10.42 -5.60
N GLY A 647 -22.28 -10.91 -5.06
CA GLY A 647 -22.66 -12.31 -5.10
C GLY A 647 -21.90 -13.18 -4.10
N GLU A 648 -22.25 -14.46 -4.10
CA GLU A 648 -21.67 -15.51 -3.24
C GLU A 648 -21.57 -16.81 -4.02
N ALA A 649 -20.67 -17.69 -3.60
CA ALA A 649 -20.59 -19.05 -4.10
C ALA A 649 -21.81 -19.85 -3.64
N SER A 650 -22.35 -20.67 -4.54
CA SER A 650 -23.52 -21.50 -4.26
C SER A 650 -23.37 -22.83 -4.97
N LYS A 651 -23.33 -23.92 -4.21
CA LYS A 651 -23.29 -25.26 -4.78
C LYS A 651 -24.57 -25.66 -5.52
N GLU A 652 -25.69 -25.00 -5.23
CA GLU A 652 -26.94 -25.22 -5.97
C GLU A 652 -26.87 -24.62 -7.38
N LEU A 653 -26.28 -23.44 -7.50
CA LEU A 653 -26.13 -22.74 -8.79
C LEU A 653 -24.91 -23.23 -9.58
N ASP A 654 -23.85 -23.65 -8.90
CA ASP A 654 -22.56 -24.03 -9.46
C ASP A 654 -22.13 -25.46 -8.98
N PRO A 655 -22.93 -26.52 -9.20
CA PRO A 655 -22.74 -27.83 -8.53
C PRO A 655 -21.55 -28.66 -9.04
N VAL A 656 -20.89 -28.25 -10.12
CA VAL A 656 -19.88 -29.06 -10.80
C VAL A 656 -18.48 -28.67 -10.31
N PRO A 657 -17.74 -29.58 -9.64
CA PRO A 657 -16.36 -29.32 -9.26
C PRO A 657 -15.47 -29.07 -10.47
N MET A 658 -14.44 -28.25 -10.29
CA MET A 658 -13.44 -27.97 -11.33
C MET A 658 -12.05 -28.31 -10.78
N ILE A 659 -11.42 -29.33 -11.35
CA ILE A 659 -10.07 -29.76 -10.96
C ILE A 659 -9.04 -28.94 -11.73
N ILE A 660 -8.09 -28.37 -10.99
CA ILE A 660 -6.90 -27.71 -11.52
C ILE A 660 -5.69 -28.49 -11.03
N ASP A 661 -5.00 -29.15 -11.95
CA ASP A 661 -3.89 -30.09 -11.66
C ASP A 661 -2.53 -29.51 -12.07
N ASP A 662 -2.29 -28.25 -11.70
CA ASP A 662 -0.99 -27.58 -11.89
C ASP A 662 -0.13 -27.57 -10.60
N GLY A 663 -0.68 -28.11 -9.50
CA GLY A 663 -0.04 -28.20 -8.20
C GLY A 663 0.04 -26.88 -7.41
N VAL A 664 -0.50 -25.78 -7.93
CA VAL A 664 -0.38 -24.45 -7.30
C VAL A 664 -1.70 -23.69 -7.20
N GLN A 665 -2.48 -23.65 -8.29
CA GLN A 665 -3.79 -22.98 -8.29
C GLN A 665 -4.87 -23.86 -7.65
N PRO A 666 -5.87 -23.28 -6.98
CA PRO A 666 -6.88 -24.05 -6.29
C PRO A 666 -7.87 -24.68 -7.27
N SER A 667 -8.24 -25.92 -6.98
CA SER A 667 -9.45 -26.52 -7.55
C SER A 667 -10.71 -25.90 -6.94
N TYR A 668 -11.81 -25.93 -7.67
CA TYR A 668 -13.13 -25.56 -7.18
C TYR A 668 -13.84 -26.78 -6.59
N ASP A 669 -14.15 -26.71 -5.30
CA ASP A 669 -15.01 -27.65 -4.59
C ASP A 669 -16.27 -26.91 -4.12
N PRO A 670 -17.45 -27.18 -4.73
CA PRO A 670 -18.70 -26.51 -4.38
C PRO A 670 -19.08 -26.61 -2.90
N ASP A 671 -18.83 -27.76 -2.25
CA ASP A 671 -19.21 -27.95 -0.84
C ASP A 671 -18.26 -27.19 0.09
N ALA A 672 -16.98 -27.08 -0.26
CA ALA A 672 -16.00 -26.39 0.56
C ALA A 672 -16.23 -24.87 0.61
N VAL A 673 -16.66 -24.27 -0.52
CA VAL A 673 -16.77 -22.81 -0.66
C VAL A 673 -18.21 -22.29 -0.67
N ASP A 674 -19.20 -23.15 -0.40
CA ASP A 674 -20.61 -22.76 -0.36
C ASP A 674 -20.84 -21.58 0.61
N GLY A 675 -21.55 -20.55 0.17
CA GLY A 675 -21.77 -19.31 0.93
C GLY A 675 -20.55 -18.38 1.04
N ALA A 676 -19.40 -18.72 0.46
CA ALA A 676 -18.25 -17.82 0.46
C ALA A 676 -18.54 -16.55 -0.37
N PRO A 677 -18.17 -15.35 0.11
CA PRO A 677 -18.34 -14.13 -0.66
C PRO A 677 -17.64 -14.18 -2.02
N SER A 678 -18.27 -13.55 -3.01
CA SER A 678 -17.67 -13.27 -4.33
C SER A 678 -17.55 -11.76 -4.53
N ALA A 679 -16.76 -11.36 -5.53
CA ALA A 679 -16.51 -9.96 -5.79
C ALA A 679 -16.14 -9.69 -7.25
N ILE A 680 -16.31 -8.44 -7.65
CA ILE A 680 -15.81 -7.89 -8.92
C ILE A 680 -14.71 -6.86 -8.64
N GLN A 681 -13.77 -6.73 -9.57
CA GLN A 681 -12.68 -5.77 -9.51
C GLN A 681 -12.87 -4.70 -10.61
N ALA A 682 -12.77 -3.43 -10.24
CA ALA A 682 -12.77 -2.31 -11.17
C ALA A 682 -11.41 -1.60 -11.16
N ALA A 683 -10.76 -1.47 -12.30
CA ALA A 683 -9.51 -0.73 -12.48
C ALA A 683 -9.72 0.55 -13.31
N PHE A 684 -8.91 1.59 -13.10
CA PHE A 684 -9.03 2.91 -13.75
C PHE A 684 -7.68 3.41 -14.30
N VAL A 685 -7.69 4.31 -15.29
CA VAL A 685 -6.47 4.99 -15.79
C VAL A 685 -6.41 6.43 -15.30
N GLY A 686 -5.29 6.83 -14.68
CA GLY A 686 -5.03 8.20 -14.27
C GLY A 686 -3.93 8.87 -15.09
N ALA A 687 -4.23 10.03 -15.70
CA ALA A 687 -3.23 11.02 -16.15
C ALA A 687 -3.83 12.44 -16.24
N SER A 688 -3.21 13.41 -15.55
CA SER A 688 -3.35 14.87 -15.73
C SER A 688 -2.20 15.37 -16.63
N GLY A 689 -2.19 16.42 -17.46
CA GLY A 689 -3.14 17.32 -18.09
C GLY A 689 -2.32 18.32 -18.93
N ALA A 690 -2.69 18.63 -20.18
CA ALA A 690 -1.95 19.56 -21.06
C ALA A 690 -2.60 20.97 -21.11
N THR A 691 -1.86 22.02 -21.48
CA THR A 691 -2.34 23.43 -21.49
C THR A 691 -3.37 23.69 -22.60
N LEU A 692 -3.04 23.32 -23.85
CA LEU A 692 -3.82 23.65 -25.05
C LEU A 692 -5.23 23.04 -25.08
N ARG A 693 -5.46 21.95 -24.34
CA ARG A 693 -6.79 21.34 -24.25
C ARG A 693 -7.83 22.25 -23.60
N HIS A 694 -7.41 23.11 -22.66
CA HIS A 694 -8.32 24.05 -21.99
C HIS A 694 -8.64 25.23 -22.91
N VAL A 695 -7.64 25.74 -23.65
CA VAL A 695 -7.86 26.77 -24.68
C VAL A 695 -8.86 26.25 -25.72
N LEU A 696 -8.63 25.06 -26.27
CA LEU A 696 -9.54 24.45 -27.25
C LEU A 696 -10.96 24.25 -26.70
N ALA A 697 -11.09 23.74 -25.47
CA ALA A 697 -12.40 23.56 -24.85
C ALA A 697 -13.15 24.88 -24.68
N TRP A 698 -12.49 25.93 -24.18
CA TRP A 698 -13.11 27.24 -24.00
C TRP A 698 -13.43 27.94 -25.31
N THR A 699 -12.59 27.78 -26.35
CA THR A 699 -12.88 28.25 -27.72
C THR A 699 -14.20 27.68 -28.23
N LEU A 700 -14.38 26.35 -28.12
CA LEU A 700 -15.61 25.66 -28.53
C LEU A 700 -16.81 26.08 -27.68
N LEU A 701 -16.65 26.18 -26.35
CA LEU A 701 -17.73 26.63 -25.47
C LEU A 701 -18.17 28.07 -25.73
N ALA A 702 -17.28 28.91 -26.24
CA ALA A 702 -17.60 30.27 -26.64
C ALA A 702 -18.27 30.37 -28.03
N GLY A 703 -18.53 29.23 -28.69
CA GLY A 703 -19.22 29.17 -29.98
C GLY A 703 -18.31 29.35 -31.19
N HIS A 704 -16.98 29.36 -31.00
CA HIS A 704 -16.03 29.49 -32.09
C HIS A 704 -15.73 28.15 -32.74
N ARG A 705 -15.52 28.15 -34.06
CA ARG A 705 -15.05 26.96 -34.77
C ARG A 705 -13.55 26.78 -34.56
N ALA A 706 -13.13 25.54 -34.37
CA ALA A 706 -11.72 25.19 -34.19
C ALA A 706 -11.34 23.98 -35.05
N ALA A 707 -10.05 23.88 -35.35
CA ALA A 707 -9.46 22.68 -35.95
C ALA A 707 -8.34 22.16 -35.06
N ALA A 708 -8.25 20.85 -34.88
CA ALA A 708 -7.24 20.22 -34.04
C ALA A 708 -6.55 19.07 -34.77
N LEU A 709 -5.21 19.10 -34.79
CA LEU A 709 -4.39 17.98 -35.24
C LEU A 709 -3.98 17.15 -34.03
N VAL A 710 -4.42 15.89 -34.03
CA VAL A 710 -4.14 14.97 -32.93
C VAL A 710 -3.69 13.63 -33.49
N ARG A 711 -2.96 12.86 -32.68
CA ARG A 711 -2.64 11.47 -33.04
C ARG A 711 -3.84 10.53 -32.90
N ASP A 712 -4.87 11.00 -32.20
CA ASP A 712 -6.04 10.22 -31.82
C ASP A 712 -7.23 11.16 -31.54
N GLU A 713 -8.21 11.15 -32.43
CA GLU A 713 -9.44 11.95 -32.36
C GLU A 713 -10.29 11.57 -31.15
N SER A 714 -10.38 10.28 -30.83
CA SER A 714 -11.20 9.78 -29.72
C SER A 714 -10.71 10.31 -28.38
N LYS A 715 -9.38 10.40 -28.22
CA LYS A 715 -8.75 10.97 -27.03
C LYS A 715 -9.05 12.47 -26.90
N LEU A 716 -9.05 13.21 -28.00
CA LEU A 716 -9.38 14.64 -27.99
C LEU A 716 -10.84 14.85 -27.59
N LYS A 717 -11.78 14.14 -28.21
CA LYS A 717 -13.21 14.22 -27.90
C LYS A 717 -13.50 13.93 -26.43
N LYS A 718 -12.86 12.90 -25.87
CA LYS A 718 -12.95 12.57 -24.44
C LYS A 718 -12.43 13.68 -23.53
N ILE A 719 -11.29 14.28 -23.88
CA ILE A 719 -10.72 15.41 -23.13
C ILE A 719 -11.67 16.61 -23.14
N LEU A 720 -12.27 16.92 -24.30
CA LEU A 720 -13.20 18.05 -24.45
C LEU A 720 -14.51 17.82 -23.70
N SER A 721 -15.05 16.60 -23.75
CA SER A 721 -16.20 16.19 -22.94
C SER A 721 -15.93 16.35 -21.44
N GLY A 722 -14.76 15.92 -20.96
CA GLY A 722 -14.35 16.12 -19.57
C GLY A 722 -14.11 17.59 -19.16
N LEU A 723 -14.10 18.51 -20.14
CA LEU A 723 -14.02 19.96 -19.92
C LEU A 723 -15.36 20.67 -20.19
N GLY A 724 -16.45 19.90 -20.34
CA GLY A 724 -17.81 20.43 -20.48
C GLY A 724 -18.24 20.74 -21.92
N VAL A 725 -17.45 20.41 -22.94
CA VAL A 725 -17.84 20.60 -24.35
C VAL A 725 -18.79 19.48 -24.78
N SER A 726 -20.03 19.81 -25.16
CA SER A 726 -21.02 18.81 -25.60
C SER A 726 -20.66 18.18 -26.95
N ASN A 727 -21.20 16.99 -27.22
CA ASN A 727 -21.01 16.34 -28.52
C ASN A 727 -21.61 17.17 -29.67
N GLU A 728 -22.72 17.89 -29.46
CA GLU A 728 -23.25 18.78 -30.51
C GLU A 728 -22.27 19.90 -30.84
N ILE A 729 -21.63 20.50 -29.83
CA ILE A 729 -20.61 21.53 -30.03
C ILE A 729 -19.40 20.94 -30.78
N VAL A 730 -18.93 19.75 -30.37
CA VAL A 730 -17.81 19.08 -31.05
C VAL A 730 -18.14 18.79 -32.51
N GLU A 731 -19.30 18.23 -32.81
CA GLU A 731 -19.69 17.88 -34.18
C GLU A 731 -19.95 19.10 -35.08
N SER A 732 -20.47 20.18 -34.51
CA SER A 732 -20.79 21.40 -35.27
C SER A 732 -19.61 22.37 -35.40
N GLN A 733 -18.68 22.37 -34.44
CA GLN A 733 -17.65 23.42 -34.33
C GLN A 733 -16.20 22.91 -34.37
N LEU A 734 -15.93 21.61 -34.17
CA LEU A 734 -14.57 21.06 -34.18
C LEU A 734 -14.27 20.21 -35.42
N ILE A 735 -13.25 20.61 -36.17
CA ILE A 735 -12.66 19.78 -37.23
C ILE A 735 -11.47 19.03 -36.62
N VAL A 736 -11.46 17.71 -36.71
CA VAL A 736 -10.33 16.90 -36.21
C VAL A 736 -9.58 16.28 -37.37
N THR A 737 -8.27 16.46 -37.37
CA THR A 737 -7.37 15.79 -38.32
C THR A 737 -6.49 14.83 -37.53
N GLU A 738 -6.47 13.56 -37.92
CA GLU A 738 -5.53 12.61 -37.35
C GLU A 738 -4.18 12.65 -38.10
N GLY A 739 -3.09 12.71 -37.34
CA GLY A 739 -1.74 12.66 -37.87
C GLY A 739 -0.65 13.16 -36.92
N SER A 740 0.58 13.12 -37.41
CA SER A 740 1.74 13.69 -36.71
C SER A 740 1.87 15.17 -37.03
N SER A 741 2.25 15.98 -36.04
CA SER A 741 2.52 17.40 -36.26
C SER A 741 3.73 17.68 -37.15
N ARG A 742 4.58 16.68 -37.34
CA ARG A 742 5.73 16.71 -38.28
C ARG A 742 5.37 16.37 -39.72
N ASP A 743 4.18 15.81 -39.94
CA ASP A 743 3.75 15.41 -41.27
C ASP A 743 3.07 16.58 -41.98
N VAL A 744 3.74 17.10 -43.00
CA VAL A 744 3.21 18.18 -43.86
C VAL A 744 1.85 17.79 -44.43
N LYS A 745 1.60 16.52 -44.79
CA LYS A 745 0.30 16.10 -45.34
C LYS A 745 -0.82 16.17 -44.31
N ALA A 746 -0.53 15.84 -43.05
CA ALA A 746 -1.49 16.01 -41.97
C ALA A 746 -1.74 17.48 -41.66
N MET A 747 -0.68 18.31 -41.69
CA MET A 747 -0.80 19.77 -41.56
C MET A 747 -1.62 20.39 -42.71
N LEU A 748 -1.42 19.95 -43.95
CA LEU A 748 -2.22 20.39 -45.10
C LEU A 748 -3.70 20.11 -44.90
N ARG A 749 -4.07 18.89 -44.45
CA ARG A 749 -5.47 18.53 -44.18
C ARG A 749 -6.07 19.38 -43.06
N LEU A 750 -5.31 19.64 -41.99
CA LEU A 750 -5.73 20.51 -40.90
C LEU A 750 -5.96 21.95 -41.35
N LEU A 751 -4.95 22.52 -42.02
CA LEU A 751 -4.91 23.94 -42.37
C LEU A 751 -5.76 24.29 -43.60
N CYS A 752 -6.29 23.29 -44.32
CA CYS A 752 -7.39 23.47 -45.29
C CYS A 752 -8.66 24.08 -44.65
N SER A 753 -8.75 24.10 -43.31
CA SER A 753 -9.82 24.81 -42.59
C SER A 753 -9.70 26.34 -42.64
N ASP A 754 -8.61 26.87 -43.22
CA ASP A 754 -8.33 28.30 -43.38
C ASP A 754 -8.40 29.07 -42.04
N PRO A 755 -7.60 28.66 -41.03
CA PRO A 755 -7.70 29.23 -39.69
C PRO A 755 -7.20 30.67 -39.65
N GLU A 756 -7.73 31.47 -38.72
CA GLU A 756 -7.23 32.82 -38.41
C GLU A 756 -6.07 32.79 -37.41
N LEU A 757 -6.14 31.90 -36.42
CA LEU A 757 -5.16 31.72 -35.36
C LEU A 757 -4.66 30.27 -35.33
N ILE A 758 -3.35 30.09 -35.20
CA ILE A 758 -2.73 28.77 -35.06
C ILE A 758 -1.99 28.70 -33.74
N PHE A 759 -2.50 27.93 -32.77
CA PHE A 759 -1.79 27.65 -31.52
C PHE A 759 -0.90 26.43 -31.66
N SER A 760 0.37 26.52 -31.21
CA SER A 760 1.33 25.42 -31.32
C SER A 760 2.23 25.32 -30.07
N GLY A 761 2.51 24.11 -29.59
CA GLY A 761 3.44 23.89 -28.47
C GLY A 761 3.35 22.51 -27.83
N VAL A 762 4.50 21.90 -27.52
CA VAL A 762 4.59 20.64 -26.77
C VAL A 762 4.75 20.97 -25.29
N THR A 763 3.76 20.61 -24.47
CA THR A 763 3.73 21.05 -23.07
C THR A 763 3.90 19.90 -22.08
N SER A 764 4.69 18.87 -22.42
CA SER A 764 5.04 17.79 -21.48
C SER A 764 6.07 18.25 -20.44
N LEU A 765 6.03 17.68 -19.23
CA LEU A 765 7.05 17.97 -18.21
C LEU A 765 8.44 17.48 -18.66
N PRO A 766 9.52 18.25 -18.44
CA PRO A 766 10.86 17.69 -18.51
C PRO A 766 11.01 16.58 -17.46
N LYS A 767 11.52 15.40 -17.85
CA LYS A 767 11.86 14.33 -16.90
C LYS A 767 13.25 14.64 -16.32
N PHE A 768 13.31 14.90 -15.01
CA PHE A 768 14.57 15.18 -14.31
C PHE A 768 15.45 13.91 -14.25
N SER A 769 16.72 14.03 -14.67
CA SER A 769 17.75 12.98 -14.56
C SER A 769 18.79 13.41 -13.53
N LEU A 770 19.20 12.51 -12.63
CA LEU A 770 20.20 12.77 -11.57
C LEU A 770 21.66 12.84 -12.08
N ASN A 771 21.89 12.87 -13.40
CA ASN A 771 23.24 12.97 -13.97
C ASN A 771 23.74 14.42 -13.94
N PRO A 772 24.78 14.75 -13.15
CA PRO A 772 25.25 16.13 -13.02
C PRO A 772 25.94 16.70 -14.27
N PHE A 773 26.27 15.85 -15.24
CA PHE A 773 26.92 16.23 -16.51
C PHE A 773 25.96 16.21 -17.72
N ARG A 774 24.74 15.69 -17.55
CA ARG A 774 23.65 15.70 -18.57
C ARG A 774 22.28 15.80 -17.89
N PRO A 775 21.92 17.00 -17.41
CA PRO A 775 20.68 17.22 -16.69
C PRO A 775 19.60 17.45 -17.74
N ILE A 776 18.66 16.49 -17.83
CA ILE A 776 17.43 16.59 -18.63
C ILE A 776 17.67 16.68 -20.15
N GLY A 777 16.97 15.81 -20.88
CA GLY A 777 16.68 16.06 -22.29
C GLY A 777 15.19 15.88 -22.53
N MET A 778 14.59 16.73 -23.36
CA MET A 778 13.52 16.21 -24.22
C MET A 778 14.11 15.02 -24.99
N GLN A 779 13.39 13.89 -25.05
CA GLN A 779 13.86 12.69 -25.77
C GLN A 779 14.10 12.97 -27.26
N ASP A 780 13.57 14.09 -27.75
CA ASP A 780 13.61 14.51 -29.13
C ASP A 780 13.70 16.04 -29.21
N ALA A 781 14.87 16.53 -29.63
CA ALA A 781 15.28 17.93 -29.66
C ALA A 781 14.68 18.76 -30.79
N THR A 782 13.71 18.21 -31.53
CA THR A 782 13.25 18.80 -32.80
C THR A 782 11.73 18.86 -32.93
N ILE A 783 10.97 18.42 -31.93
CA ILE A 783 9.52 18.25 -32.10
C ILE A 783 8.82 19.57 -32.40
N THR A 784 9.10 20.63 -31.65
CA THR A 784 8.39 21.91 -31.84
C THR A 784 8.91 22.63 -33.07
N GLY A 785 10.22 22.60 -33.33
CA GLY A 785 10.84 23.12 -34.55
C GLY A 785 10.31 22.45 -35.82
N ASP A 786 10.35 21.12 -35.89
CA ASP A 786 9.85 20.35 -37.03
C ASP A 786 8.35 20.57 -37.28
N SER A 787 7.57 20.70 -36.20
CA SER A 787 6.13 20.95 -36.32
C SER A 787 5.85 22.33 -36.90
N ALA A 788 6.63 23.34 -36.54
CA ALA A 788 6.52 24.67 -37.13
C ALA A 788 6.98 24.68 -38.60
N ILE A 789 8.07 23.99 -38.94
CA ILE A 789 8.51 23.81 -40.33
C ILE A 789 7.40 23.16 -41.15
N ALA A 790 6.79 22.09 -40.63
CA ALA A 790 5.73 21.38 -41.32
C ALA A 790 4.48 22.25 -41.52
N ALA A 791 4.08 23.02 -40.51
CA ALA A 791 2.95 23.95 -40.60
C ALA A 791 3.21 25.06 -41.63
N ILE A 792 4.39 25.69 -41.61
CA ILE A 792 4.75 26.77 -42.53
C ILE A 792 4.83 26.26 -43.97
N ASN A 793 5.43 25.09 -44.20
CA ASN A 793 5.48 24.48 -45.53
C ASN A 793 4.07 24.14 -46.05
N ALA A 794 3.19 23.63 -45.18
CA ALA A 794 1.79 23.39 -45.53
C ALA A 794 1.05 24.69 -45.91
N LEU A 795 1.25 25.78 -45.16
CA LEU A 795 0.65 27.08 -45.49
C LEU A 795 1.17 27.64 -46.82
N ARG A 796 2.47 27.51 -47.11
CA ARG A 796 3.04 27.92 -48.41
C ARG A 796 2.40 27.18 -49.57
N GLU A 797 2.20 25.87 -49.43
CA GLU A 797 1.56 25.05 -50.45
C GLU A 797 0.06 25.37 -50.62
N LEU A 798 -0.67 25.59 -49.52
CA LEU A 798 -2.07 26.02 -49.59
C LEU A 798 -2.20 27.39 -50.24
N ARG A 799 -1.26 28.30 -49.98
CA ARG A 799 -1.22 29.62 -50.62
C ARG A 799 -0.91 29.54 -52.11
N SER A 800 0.09 28.75 -52.51
CA SER A 800 0.46 28.61 -53.92
C SER A 800 -0.64 27.95 -54.76
N THR A 801 -1.50 27.15 -54.13
CA THR A 801 -2.68 26.53 -54.75
C THR A 801 -3.96 27.38 -54.63
N GLY A 802 -3.90 28.58 -54.04
CA GLY A 802 -5.04 29.49 -53.89
C GLY A 802 -6.12 29.00 -52.91
N ARG A 803 -5.78 28.06 -52.02
CA ARG A 803 -6.70 27.42 -51.06
C ARG A 803 -6.67 28.05 -49.67
N LEU A 804 -5.83 29.06 -49.47
CA LEU A 804 -5.74 29.86 -48.25
C LEU A 804 -6.23 31.28 -48.58
N SER A 805 -7.27 31.76 -47.90
CA SER A 805 -7.85 33.08 -48.19
C SER A 805 -7.17 34.21 -47.40
N ASN A 806 -6.66 33.90 -46.20
CA ASN A 806 -5.99 34.84 -45.31
C ASN A 806 -4.72 34.23 -44.71
N SER A 807 -3.74 35.06 -44.35
CA SER A 807 -2.54 34.59 -43.66
C SER A 807 -2.77 34.54 -42.14
N PRO A 808 -2.71 33.36 -41.48
CA PRO A 808 -3.00 33.22 -40.05
C PRO A 808 -1.93 33.83 -39.14
N LEU A 809 -2.33 34.20 -37.92
CA LEU A 809 -1.41 34.52 -36.83
C LEU A 809 -0.90 33.23 -36.16
N TYR A 810 0.41 33.00 -36.17
CA TYR A 810 1.02 31.81 -35.56
C TYR A 810 1.42 32.07 -34.11
N ILE A 811 0.89 31.30 -33.17
CA ILE A 811 0.99 31.51 -31.72
C ILE A 811 1.70 30.31 -31.06
N PRO A 812 3.04 30.28 -31.11
CA PRO A 812 3.84 29.25 -30.46
C PRO A 812 3.99 29.49 -28.96
N ILE A 813 3.94 28.41 -28.17
CA ILE A 813 4.31 28.39 -26.75
C ILE A 813 5.75 27.88 -26.64
N SER A 814 6.65 28.78 -26.25
CA SER A 814 8.09 28.61 -26.09
C SER A 814 8.41 28.47 -24.60
N SER A 815 8.41 27.24 -24.07
CA SER A 815 8.46 27.00 -22.62
C SER A 815 9.82 27.24 -21.95
N THR A 816 10.83 27.70 -22.71
CA THR A 816 12.21 27.90 -22.26
C THR A 816 12.90 29.05 -23.02
N GLY A 817 12.17 30.14 -23.27
CA GLY A 817 12.49 31.25 -24.20
C GLY A 817 13.97 31.61 -24.40
N HIS A 818 14.29 32.05 -25.63
CA HIS A 818 15.63 32.50 -26.04
C HIS A 818 15.53 33.90 -26.68
N GLY A 819 15.30 34.92 -25.85
CA GLY A 819 15.21 36.32 -26.30
C GLY A 819 16.56 37.05 -26.32
N SER A 820 16.64 38.15 -27.08
CA SER A 820 17.80 39.06 -27.05
C SER A 820 17.90 39.88 -25.75
N GLN A 821 16.78 40.02 -25.04
CA GLN A 821 16.69 40.58 -23.70
C GLN A 821 16.43 39.47 -22.68
N ARG A 822 17.02 39.59 -21.49
CA ARG A 822 16.91 38.56 -20.44
C ARG A 822 15.50 38.51 -19.86
N ASP A 823 14.87 37.35 -19.99
CA ASP A 823 13.54 37.02 -19.48
C ASP A 823 13.56 36.11 -18.23
N GLN A 824 14.76 35.71 -17.80
CA GLN A 824 14.99 34.83 -16.66
C GLN A 824 15.76 35.53 -15.53
N PRO A 825 15.47 35.23 -14.25
CA PRO A 825 16.25 35.73 -13.12
C PRO A 825 17.73 35.35 -13.23
N LEU A 826 18.63 36.32 -13.00
CA LEU A 826 20.10 36.14 -13.06
C LEU A 826 20.61 34.92 -12.29
N LEU A 827 20.04 34.66 -11.11
CA LEU A 827 20.42 33.55 -10.23
C LEU A 827 20.04 32.17 -10.79
N LEU A 828 19.10 32.12 -11.74
CA LEU A 828 18.61 30.89 -12.35
C LEU A 828 19.29 30.52 -13.66
N ILE A 829 20.03 31.44 -14.27
CA ILE A 829 20.68 31.21 -15.56
C ILE A 829 21.53 29.93 -15.55
N PRO A 830 22.38 29.66 -14.52
CA PRO A 830 23.14 28.41 -14.47
C PRO A 830 22.23 27.18 -14.40
N LEU A 831 21.11 27.27 -13.67
CA LEU A 831 20.15 26.19 -13.53
C LEU A 831 19.41 25.92 -14.84
N TYR A 832 19.02 26.96 -15.59
CA TYR A 832 18.32 26.81 -16.88
C TYR A 832 19.23 26.25 -17.97
N LEU A 833 20.46 26.76 -18.08
CA LEU A 833 21.47 26.25 -19.03
C LEU A 833 21.89 24.82 -18.72
N TRP A 834 21.84 24.43 -17.44
CA TRP A 834 22.10 23.07 -16.98
C TRP A 834 20.88 22.16 -17.21
N LEU A 835 19.66 22.58 -16.83
CA LEU A 835 18.45 21.75 -16.87
C LEU A 835 17.74 21.69 -18.22
N LEU A 836 17.91 22.63 -19.15
CA LEU A 836 17.03 22.73 -20.31
C LEU A 836 17.75 22.95 -21.66
N PRO A 837 19.00 22.47 -21.88
CA PRO A 837 19.74 22.80 -23.10
C PRO A 837 19.02 22.32 -24.37
N ILE A 838 18.48 21.10 -24.36
CA ILE A 838 17.77 20.53 -25.51
C ILE A 838 16.43 21.23 -25.78
N ALA A 839 15.70 21.61 -24.74
CA ALA A 839 14.43 22.32 -24.89
C ALA A 839 14.65 23.74 -25.41
N GLN A 840 15.74 24.38 -24.99
CA GLN A 840 16.18 25.69 -25.50
C GLN A 840 16.59 25.61 -26.98
N GLU A 841 17.29 24.54 -27.39
CA GLU A 841 17.64 24.31 -28.80
C GLU A 841 16.39 24.13 -29.68
N ASP A 842 15.45 23.24 -29.29
CA ASP A 842 14.19 23.02 -30.04
C ASP A 842 13.36 24.31 -30.13
N THR A 843 13.28 25.02 -29.00
CA THR A 843 12.61 26.32 -28.92
C THR A 843 13.28 27.36 -29.83
N ALA A 844 14.61 27.44 -29.84
CA ALA A 844 15.33 28.37 -30.71
C ALA A 844 15.05 28.08 -32.20
N VAL A 845 14.95 26.81 -32.59
CA VAL A 845 14.55 26.41 -33.95
C VAL A 845 13.11 26.85 -34.24
N LEU A 846 12.17 26.56 -33.34
CA LEU A 846 10.77 26.99 -33.45
C LEU A 846 10.66 28.50 -33.65
N GLU A 847 11.28 29.28 -32.76
CA GLU A 847 11.19 30.74 -32.79
C GLU A 847 11.81 31.31 -34.07
N LYS A 848 12.99 30.82 -34.46
CA LYS A 848 13.67 31.23 -35.68
C LYS A 848 12.79 30.98 -36.92
N VAL A 849 12.28 29.77 -37.07
CA VAL A 849 11.51 29.36 -38.26
C VAL A 849 10.24 30.20 -38.40
N VAL A 850 9.52 30.42 -37.29
CA VAL A 850 8.28 31.24 -37.29
C VAL A 850 8.58 32.69 -37.63
N ARG A 851 9.61 33.28 -37.02
CA ARG A 851 9.98 34.69 -37.24
C ARG A 851 10.50 34.93 -38.65
N GLU A 852 11.34 34.05 -39.19
CA GLU A 852 11.84 34.14 -40.56
C GLU A 852 10.68 34.06 -41.56
N ALA A 853 9.80 33.07 -41.40
CA ALA A 853 8.63 32.93 -42.27
C ALA A 853 7.72 34.17 -42.21
N ALA A 854 7.50 34.75 -41.04
CA ALA A 854 6.65 35.94 -40.86
C ALA A 854 7.19 37.21 -41.54
N LYS A 855 8.50 37.30 -41.82
CA LYS A 855 9.16 38.47 -42.41
C LYS A 855 9.27 38.42 -43.94
N GLU A 856 8.94 37.30 -44.55
CA GLU A 856 8.99 37.13 -46.00
C GLU A 856 8.02 38.09 -46.72
N ALA A 857 8.42 38.66 -47.85
CA ALA A 857 7.57 39.55 -48.63
C ALA A 857 6.27 38.86 -49.10
N ASP A 858 6.33 37.55 -49.34
CA ASP A 858 5.18 36.68 -49.62
C ASP A 858 4.93 35.71 -48.44
N SER A 859 4.95 36.24 -47.21
CA SER A 859 4.87 35.42 -45.99
C SER A 859 3.58 34.60 -45.89
N PRO A 860 3.67 33.27 -45.67
CA PRO A 860 2.50 32.44 -45.43
C PRO A 860 1.79 32.75 -44.09
N LEU A 861 2.37 33.63 -43.26
CA LEU A 861 1.86 34.02 -41.96
C LEU A 861 1.40 35.48 -41.96
N GLY A 862 0.31 35.76 -41.25
CA GLY A 862 -0.14 37.12 -40.94
C GLY A 862 0.70 37.77 -39.86
N GLY A 863 1.65 37.05 -39.27
CA GLY A 863 2.51 37.46 -38.16
C GLY A 863 2.60 36.35 -37.13
N TYR A 864 3.13 36.66 -35.94
CA TYR A 864 3.21 35.71 -34.83
C TYR A 864 2.85 36.35 -33.49
N VAL A 865 2.56 35.54 -32.47
CA VAL A 865 2.55 35.98 -31.05
C VAL A 865 3.36 34.97 -30.26
N MET A 866 4.56 35.36 -29.82
CA MET A 866 5.49 34.42 -29.19
C MET A 866 5.22 34.39 -27.69
N LEU A 867 4.69 33.28 -27.16
CA LEU A 867 4.43 33.14 -25.73
C LEU A 867 5.62 32.47 -25.04
N ARG A 868 6.30 33.19 -24.15
CA ARG A 868 7.51 32.77 -23.42
C ARG A 868 7.25 32.66 -21.92
N PRO A 869 6.51 31.64 -21.44
CA PRO A 869 6.44 31.40 -20.00
C PRO A 869 7.80 30.89 -19.48
N PRO A 870 8.30 31.36 -18.32
CA PRO A 870 9.61 30.99 -17.79
C PRO A 870 9.69 29.51 -17.39
N LEU A 871 8.73 29.04 -16.57
CA LEU A 871 8.55 27.62 -16.28
C LEU A 871 7.06 27.29 -16.09
N LEU A 872 6.55 26.36 -16.89
CA LEU A 872 5.15 25.91 -16.80
C LEU A 872 4.96 24.92 -15.67
N THR A 873 4.12 25.28 -14.70
CA THR A 873 3.81 24.47 -13.52
C THR A 873 2.39 23.91 -13.56
N HIS A 874 2.17 22.79 -12.88
CA HIS A 874 0.83 22.29 -12.58
C HIS A 874 0.33 22.88 -11.25
N GLY A 875 -0.99 22.95 -11.06
CA GLY A 875 -1.57 23.48 -9.84
C GLY A 875 -2.91 24.17 -10.08
N LYS A 876 -3.51 24.69 -9.00
CA LYS A 876 -4.71 25.54 -9.09
C LYS A 876 -4.37 26.86 -9.79
N MET A 877 -5.34 27.39 -10.52
CA MET A 877 -5.27 28.74 -11.10
C MET A 877 -5.08 29.75 -9.97
N LYS A 878 -4.09 30.63 -10.06
CA LYS A 878 -3.86 31.72 -9.09
C LYS A 878 -4.65 32.99 -9.44
N GLY A 879 -5.25 33.03 -10.62
CA GLY A 879 -6.12 34.10 -11.05
C GLY A 879 -5.37 35.23 -11.77
N ARG A 880 -6.11 35.99 -12.59
CA ARG A 880 -5.58 37.02 -13.50
C ARG A 880 -4.78 38.11 -12.79
N GLU A 881 -5.17 38.47 -11.57
CA GLU A 881 -4.50 39.51 -10.76
C GLU A 881 -3.08 39.10 -10.33
N SER A 882 -2.85 37.80 -10.24
CA SER A 882 -1.54 37.22 -9.92
C SER A 882 -0.65 37.14 -11.15
N VAL A 883 -1.17 37.29 -12.37
CA VAL A 883 -0.38 37.14 -13.60
C VAL A 883 0.19 38.50 -14.00
N ARG A 884 1.51 38.55 -14.13
CA ARG A 884 2.26 39.67 -14.71
C ARG A 884 2.56 39.37 -16.18
N VAL A 885 2.30 40.35 -17.04
CA VAL A 885 2.43 40.22 -18.50
C VAL A 885 3.34 41.34 -18.99
N GLY A 886 4.48 40.96 -19.54
CA GLY A 886 5.42 41.88 -20.19
C GLY A 886 5.65 41.47 -21.62
N TRP A 887 6.00 42.40 -22.50
CA TRP A 887 6.26 42.08 -23.89
C TRP A 887 7.25 43.06 -24.54
N ILE A 888 7.91 42.56 -25.59
CA ILE A 888 8.89 43.30 -26.40
C ILE A 888 8.68 43.04 -27.90
N TRP A 889 9.23 43.91 -28.74
CA TRP A 889 9.43 43.65 -30.17
C TRP A 889 10.84 43.12 -30.40
N GLU A 890 10.96 41.99 -31.08
CA GLU A 890 12.28 41.49 -31.53
C GLU A 890 12.53 41.69 -33.02
N ASP A 891 11.50 42.04 -33.79
CA ASP A 891 11.59 42.32 -35.22
C ASP A 891 10.99 43.70 -35.52
N GLU A 892 11.82 44.61 -36.05
CA GLU A 892 11.44 46.01 -36.31
C GLU A 892 10.26 46.14 -37.30
N VAL A 893 10.07 45.16 -38.18
CA VAL A 893 9.00 45.19 -39.19
C VAL A 893 7.59 45.19 -38.59
N PHE A 894 7.43 44.70 -37.35
CA PHE A 894 6.14 44.69 -36.66
C PHE A 894 5.99 45.84 -35.65
N LYS A 895 7.04 46.63 -35.43
CA LYS A 895 7.04 47.68 -34.42
C LYS A 895 6.11 48.83 -34.84
N SER A 896 5.13 49.12 -33.99
CA SER A 896 4.25 50.29 -34.13
C SER A 896 4.95 51.57 -33.62
N GLN A 897 4.69 52.71 -34.25
CA GLN A 897 5.22 54.01 -33.80
C GLN A 897 4.44 54.59 -32.61
N ASP A 898 3.22 54.12 -32.37
CA ASP A 898 2.30 54.66 -31.36
C ASP A 898 2.20 53.78 -30.09
N GLU A 899 2.93 52.67 -30.03
CA GLU A 899 2.94 51.76 -28.86
C GLU A 899 4.33 51.66 -28.23
N GLU A 900 4.41 51.87 -26.92
CA GLU A 900 5.62 51.64 -26.13
C GLU A 900 5.70 50.19 -25.64
N GLU A 901 6.90 49.61 -25.67
CA GLU A 901 7.16 48.29 -25.08
C GLU A 901 6.94 48.31 -23.57
N GLN A 902 6.33 47.25 -23.02
CA GLN A 902 6.17 47.09 -21.58
C GLN A 902 7.40 46.45 -20.91
N GLY A 903 8.36 45.99 -21.71
CA GLY A 903 9.53 45.27 -21.22
C GLY A 903 9.18 43.85 -20.79
N VAL A 904 10.20 43.08 -20.42
CA VAL A 904 10.02 41.70 -19.98
C VAL A 904 9.69 41.65 -18.48
N GLU A 905 8.59 41.00 -18.12
CA GLU A 905 8.28 40.67 -16.73
C GLU A 905 9.13 39.48 -16.27
N ILE A 906 9.96 39.69 -15.25
CA ILE A 906 10.89 38.68 -14.74
C ILE A 906 10.22 37.90 -13.63
N GLY A 907 10.12 36.58 -13.80
CA GLY A 907 9.62 35.70 -12.75
C GLY A 907 9.95 34.24 -13.01
N TRP A 908 9.51 33.39 -12.09
CA TRP A 908 10.05 32.03 -11.95
C TRP A 908 9.15 30.98 -12.60
N THR A 909 7.83 31.19 -12.56
CA THR A 909 6.84 30.19 -12.96
C THR A 909 5.54 30.84 -13.42
N ILE A 910 4.71 30.08 -14.13
CA ILE A 910 3.28 30.34 -14.31
C ILE A 910 2.55 28.99 -14.40
N SER A 911 1.30 28.89 -13.91
CA SER A 911 0.52 27.66 -14.05
C SER A 911 0.01 27.50 -15.48
N ARG A 912 -0.16 26.24 -15.90
CA ARG A 912 -0.77 25.90 -17.19
C ARG A 912 -2.19 26.45 -17.34
N LEU A 913 -2.97 26.49 -16.26
CA LEU A 913 -4.35 26.98 -16.29
C LEU A 913 -4.40 28.51 -16.44
N ASP A 914 -3.54 29.24 -15.74
CA ASP A 914 -3.47 30.70 -15.85
C ASP A 914 -2.98 31.12 -17.25
N LEU A 915 -1.97 30.43 -17.81
CA LEU A 915 -1.54 30.66 -19.19
C LEU A 915 -2.68 30.38 -20.18
N ALA A 916 -3.35 29.22 -20.07
CA ALA A 916 -4.46 28.88 -20.96
C ALA A 916 -5.59 29.93 -20.88
N LYS A 917 -5.87 30.43 -19.68
CA LYS A 917 -6.93 31.42 -19.46
C LYS A 917 -6.58 32.76 -20.11
N TRP A 918 -5.35 33.22 -19.94
CA TRP A 918 -4.87 34.42 -20.60
C TRP A 918 -4.92 34.29 -22.12
N MET A 919 -4.47 33.16 -22.68
CA MET A 919 -4.53 32.91 -24.12
C MET A 919 -5.97 32.97 -24.65
N PHE A 920 -6.91 32.35 -23.94
CA PHE A 920 -8.31 32.38 -24.33
C PHE A 920 -8.90 33.80 -24.25
N GLU A 921 -8.68 34.52 -23.15
CA GLU A 921 -9.25 35.86 -22.96
C GLU A 921 -8.64 36.90 -23.92
N GLU A 922 -7.32 36.89 -24.12
CA GLU A 922 -6.62 37.95 -24.86
C GLU A 922 -6.44 37.66 -26.35
N LEU A 923 -6.37 36.38 -26.74
CA LEU A 923 -6.11 35.98 -28.13
C LEU A 923 -7.34 35.37 -28.80
N VAL A 924 -8.21 34.66 -28.08
CA VAL A 924 -9.41 34.06 -28.70
C VAL A 924 -10.63 34.97 -28.59
N GLN A 925 -10.88 35.54 -27.41
CA GLN A 925 -12.00 36.46 -27.17
C GLN A 925 -11.63 37.92 -27.45
N GLY A 926 -10.36 38.27 -27.24
CA GLY A 926 -9.81 39.60 -27.51
C GLY A 926 -9.28 39.76 -28.93
N ASP A 927 -8.76 40.94 -29.23
CA ASP A 927 -8.07 41.21 -30.50
C ASP A 927 -6.65 40.64 -30.47
N ALA A 928 -6.45 39.49 -31.11
CA ALA A 928 -5.13 38.87 -31.25
C ALA A 928 -4.15 39.71 -32.05
N HIS A 929 -4.61 40.53 -33.00
CA HIS A 929 -3.74 41.34 -33.85
C HIS A 929 -3.03 42.45 -33.09
N LYS A 930 -3.59 42.90 -31.96
CA LYS A 930 -2.88 43.82 -31.04
C LYS A 930 -1.58 43.22 -30.48
N TRP A 931 -1.45 41.90 -30.53
CA TRP A 931 -0.27 41.16 -30.07
C TRP A 931 0.69 40.76 -31.19
N ARG A 932 0.32 41.04 -32.45
CA ARG A 932 1.06 40.62 -33.64
C ARG A 932 2.51 41.11 -33.58
N GLY A 933 3.46 40.19 -33.66
CA GLY A 933 4.92 40.37 -33.65
C GLY A 933 5.54 40.59 -32.27
N LYS A 934 4.72 40.58 -31.20
CA LYS A 934 5.19 40.72 -29.81
C LYS A 934 5.68 39.38 -29.26
N CYS A 935 6.75 39.45 -28.47
CA CYS A 935 7.22 38.35 -27.63
C CYS A 935 6.77 38.60 -26.19
N ILE A 936 5.82 37.80 -25.72
CA ILE A 936 5.08 37.98 -24.48
C ILE A 936 5.59 37.02 -23.41
N ASN A 937 6.00 37.57 -22.28
CA ASN A 937 6.38 36.84 -21.09
C ASN A 937 5.26 36.90 -20.06
N LEU A 938 4.85 35.75 -19.56
CA LEU A 938 3.83 35.63 -18.52
C LEU A 938 4.40 34.93 -17.30
N THR A 939 4.32 35.60 -16.16
CA THR A 939 4.79 35.05 -14.89
C THR A 939 3.87 35.46 -13.73
N TYR A 940 4.22 35.06 -12.50
CA TYR A 940 3.54 35.48 -11.28
C TYR A 940 4.26 36.64 -10.60
#